data_AF-A0A429INH3-F1
#
_entry.id   AF-A0A429INH3-F1
#
_cell.length_a   1.000
_cell.length_b   1.000
_cell.length_c   1.000
_cell.angle_alpha   90.00
_cell.angle_beta   90.00
_cell.angle_gamma   90.00
#
_symmetry.space_group_name_H-M   'P 1'
#
loop_
_entity.id
_entity.type
_entity.pdbx_description
1 polymer ?
#
loop_
_entity_poly.entity_id
_entity_poly.type
_entity_poly.pdbx_seq_one_letter_code
_entity_poly.pdbx_strand_id
1 'polypeptide(L)'
;MASDDQRPGAVPGGPGRRTVIAALGATALTEALRTAAALPAAAEPGPALPAPAAHWAFEEGRGTTAADSSGHGRTLTLRGGAAWGDGHTGHGLALAGRACATAAGPAVDTAHGFTLTARVRLTATDGFRTAVALDGTAVSACYLQLRDDTRAFAFTRLPRDAADANGAAVIAGAGFAPEAGRWYHLAGVADAAAGLLRLYVDGVLEGEVPAPGGWRATGATTVGRGLFGGAEADHFQGDIDDVRCYDTALSGAQIARLAGVPERDTTPLLTIDARRPGPTVPPRLGGIFFEDINHSGEGGLYAELVNNRSFMADPRTPLHWSALGGATIALDPTAPLNEALSRSLRITVRGPGSGAANDGYWGIPVRPATTYRASYFAKADGHTGPLTLALTGTDGTVYARTAAPAPGRDWRRYDLTLRTPPTAPATMEARLTVTTAGTTGTTGTLWLAQVSLFPPTYRNRPNGLRPDLMAALAALRPAFLRFPGGNYLEGNVIADRFDWKKTIGRVERRPGHRNSAWGYWSTDGLGLPEYLQMAEDLDCEPVLCVYAGYSLKGEHVTGEALRPFVQDALDQIEYITGPATSPWGARRAADGHPAPYPLTYVEVGNEDWFDTSGSYEERYAAFHDALTRTYPHLKLIATTPVRSRPYDLIDEHYYRSPAAFAAGAHLYDRRDRATPKVFVGEWAAQEGRPTPNLRAALGDAAWLTGILRNSDHVVMECYAPLFSHVRDNTWATNLIAYDGLTSYHSPSSYAQQLLRTHRGDTVLPTEVRALPGLSAVTTRDHRTGRLYVAVVNTGGTPRTTSVRIDGIRTIEPTGRAEILSGPGPEATNTLSDPTAVVPRSVPLNGLGTWFTYTFPAYSVTVLRLHGG
;
A
#
# COMPACT_ATOMS: atom_id res chain seq x y z
N MET A 1 -56.11 17.60 -36.28
CA MET A 1 -57.17 18.19 -35.43
C MET A 1 -56.55 19.34 -34.68
N ALA A 2 -57.07 20.54 -34.92
CA ALA A 2 -57.06 21.79 -34.15
C ALA A 2 -55.79 22.17 -33.35
N SER A 3 -55.29 23.41 -33.38
CA SER A 3 -55.70 24.65 -34.03
C SER A 3 -54.69 25.72 -33.60
N ASP A 4 -54.38 26.63 -34.52
CA ASP A 4 -54.18 28.08 -34.35
C ASP A 4 -53.51 28.63 -33.08
N ASP A 5 -52.33 29.27 -33.19
CA ASP A 5 -52.08 30.58 -33.83
C ASP A 5 -52.54 31.73 -32.93
N GLN A 6 -51.60 32.52 -32.40
CA GLN A 6 -51.53 33.96 -32.66
C GLN A 6 -50.32 34.64 -31.97
N ARG A 7 -49.62 35.41 -32.81
CA ARG A 7 -48.49 36.36 -32.62
C ARG A 7 -49.01 37.65 -31.91
N PRO A 8 -48.36 38.85 -31.93
CA PRO A 8 -47.07 39.33 -32.49
C PRO A 8 -46.26 40.31 -31.59
N GLY A 9 -44.96 40.56 -31.84
CA GLY A 9 -44.41 41.72 -32.61
C GLY A 9 -43.69 42.70 -31.65
N ALA A 10 -42.56 43.39 -31.89
CA ALA A 10 -41.85 43.91 -33.07
C ALA A 10 -40.36 44.22 -32.63
N VAL A 11 -39.27 43.94 -33.38
CA VAL A 11 -38.62 44.66 -34.56
C VAL A 11 -38.03 46.04 -34.16
N PRO A 12 -36.91 46.61 -34.71
CA PRO A 12 -36.12 46.36 -35.95
C PRO A 12 -34.58 46.26 -35.76
N GLY A 13 -33.69 46.04 -36.74
CA GLY A 13 -33.79 46.10 -38.20
C GLY A 13 -32.52 45.55 -38.90
N GLY A 14 -32.64 45.31 -40.22
CA GLY A 14 -31.59 44.76 -41.10
C GLY A 14 -30.62 45.84 -41.65
N PRO A 15 -30.15 45.76 -42.92
CA PRO A 15 -30.27 44.68 -43.91
C PRO A 15 -28.94 44.34 -44.66
N GLY A 16 -28.97 43.36 -45.57
CA GLY A 16 -28.11 43.39 -46.77
C GLY A 16 -27.47 42.06 -47.22
N ARG A 17 -28.05 41.47 -48.27
CA ARG A 17 -27.57 40.29 -49.02
C ARG A 17 -26.53 40.68 -50.10
N ARG A 18 -25.55 39.82 -50.42
CA ARG A 18 -25.44 39.05 -51.70
C ARG A 18 -24.04 38.46 -51.96
N THR A 19 -24.09 37.32 -52.65
CA THR A 19 -23.11 36.28 -52.96
C THR A 19 -22.20 36.57 -54.20
N VAL A 20 -21.01 35.91 -54.26
CA VAL A 20 -20.32 35.25 -55.42
C VAL A 20 -18.90 35.73 -55.83
N ILE A 21 -17.91 34.83 -55.58
CA ILE A 21 -16.72 34.33 -56.34
C ILE A 21 -15.68 35.29 -57.00
N ALA A 22 -14.39 35.10 -56.65
CA ALA A 22 -13.17 34.89 -57.50
C ALA A 22 -11.89 35.31 -56.71
N ALA A 23 -10.93 34.43 -56.37
CA ALA A 23 -9.79 33.89 -57.15
C ALA A 23 -8.44 34.62 -56.91
N LEU A 24 -7.46 33.82 -56.43
CA LEU A 24 -5.99 33.90 -56.56
C LEU A 24 -5.18 35.06 -55.95
N GLY A 25 -4.25 34.67 -55.07
CA GLY A 25 -3.11 35.45 -54.61
C GLY A 25 -2.15 34.57 -53.81
N ALA A 26 -1.31 33.81 -54.51
CA ALA A 26 -0.28 32.94 -53.95
C ALA A 26 0.87 33.77 -53.37
N THR A 27 1.09 33.74 -52.05
CA THR A 27 2.41 34.04 -51.43
C THR A 27 2.58 33.71 -49.95
N ALA A 28 1.58 33.18 -49.22
CA ALA A 28 1.73 32.95 -47.77
C ALA A 28 1.93 31.47 -47.36
N LEU A 29 1.97 30.53 -48.31
CA LEU A 29 2.06 29.09 -48.01
C LEU A 29 3.46 28.49 -48.19
N THR A 30 4.44 29.27 -48.66
CA THR A 30 5.81 28.77 -48.95
C THR A 30 6.83 29.14 -47.87
N GLU A 31 6.45 29.97 -46.89
CA GLU A 31 7.33 30.38 -45.78
C GLU A 31 7.03 29.61 -44.48
N ALA A 32 5.78 29.19 -44.27
CA ALA A 32 5.38 28.33 -43.14
C ALA A 32 5.82 26.86 -43.28
N LEU A 33 6.26 26.44 -44.48
CA LEU A 33 6.72 25.07 -44.79
C LEU A 33 8.26 24.98 -44.94
N ARG A 34 9.00 26.07 -44.74
CA ARG A 34 10.48 26.11 -44.87
C ARG A 34 11.27 26.07 -43.57
N THR A 35 10.64 26.07 -42.40
CA THR A 35 11.32 25.85 -41.10
C THR A 35 11.10 24.44 -40.52
N ALA A 36 10.57 23.50 -41.30
CA ALA A 36 10.40 22.09 -40.91
C ALA A 36 11.58 21.17 -41.26
N ALA A 37 12.72 21.71 -41.73
CA ALA A 37 13.90 20.89 -42.06
C ALA A 37 15.23 21.64 -41.89
N ALA A 38 15.33 22.56 -40.93
CA ALA A 38 16.64 23.02 -40.46
C ALA A 38 17.11 22.07 -39.36
N LEU A 39 18.24 21.40 -39.57
CA LEU A 39 19.07 20.86 -38.48
C LEU A 39 19.14 21.92 -37.37
N PRO A 40 19.10 21.56 -36.07
CA PRO A 40 19.13 22.57 -35.02
C PRO A 40 20.37 23.42 -35.25
N ALA A 41 20.17 24.70 -35.55
CA ALA A 41 21.22 25.68 -35.46
C ALA A 41 21.85 25.51 -34.08
N ALA A 42 23.18 25.51 -34.01
CA ALA A 42 23.90 25.43 -32.74
C ALA A 42 23.22 26.37 -31.75
N ALA A 43 22.77 25.81 -30.60
CA ALA A 43 22.00 26.54 -29.61
C ALA A 43 22.67 27.88 -29.34
N GLU A 44 21.92 28.99 -29.46
CA GLU A 44 22.42 30.27 -28.99
C GLU A 44 22.89 30.08 -27.55
N PRO A 45 24.08 30.58 -27.18
CA PRO A 45 24.55 30.47 -25.81
C PRO A 45 23.53 31.13 -24.90
N GLY A 46 22.94 30.34 -23.99
CA GLY A 46 21.95 30.82 -23.02
C GLY A 46 22.47 32.02 -22.22
N PRO A 47 21.56 32.76 -21.55
CA PRO A 47 21.89 34.03 -20.92
C PRO A 47 23.15 33.94 -20.05
N ALA A 48 24.05 34.92 -20.22
CA ALA A 48 25.29 34.98 -19.46
C ALA A 48 25.00 35.04 -17.95
N LEU A 49 25.87 34.42 -17.15
CA LEU A 49 25.80 34.55 -15.69
C LEU A 49 26.25 35.97 -15.30
N PRO A 50 25.50 36.69 -14.44
CA PRO A 50 25.99 37.94 -13.87
C PRO A 50 27.19 37.65 -12.96
N ALA A 51 27.97 38.69 -12.65
CA ALA A 51 29.05 38.56 -11.67
C ALA A 51 28.45 38.28 -10.28
N PRO A 52 28.99 37.31 -9.52
CA PRO A 52 28.52 37.06 -8.16
C PRO A 52 28.93 38.20 -7.22
N ALA A 53 28.09 38.50 -6.24
CA ALA A 53 28.40 39.38 -5.12
C ALA A 53 29.36 38.74 -4.10
N ALA A 54 29.38 37.39 -4.04
CA ALA A 54 30.37 36.61 -3.33
C ALA A 54 30.53 35.23 -3.99
N HIS A 55 31.75 34.69 -4.05
CA HIS A 55 32.00 33.34 -4.54
C HIS A 55 33.11 32.67 -3.73
N TRP A 56 32.81 31.56 -3.09
CA TRP A 56 33.77 30.72 -2.38
C TRP A 56 33.85 29.36 -3.06
N ALA A 57 34.96 29.12 -3.75
CA ALA A 57 35.23 27.86 -4.45
C ALA A 57 35.88 26.81 -3.55
N PHE A 58 36.38 27.19 -2.37
CA PHE A 58 37.00 26.28 -1.38
C PHE A 58 38.24 25.51 -1.86
N GLU A 59 38.93 25.99 -2.89
CA GLU A 59 40.10 25.32 -3.47
C GLU A 59 41.41 25.56 -2.69
N GLU A 60 41.38 26.28 -1.56
CA GLU A 60 42.58 26.51 -0.75
C GLU A 60 43.11 25.23 -0.10
N GLY A 61 42.22 24.31 0.30
CA GLY A 61 42.54 23.00 0.87
C GLY A 61 43.30 23.00 2.21
N ARG A 62 43.61 24.18 2.78
CA ARG A 62 44.33 24.34 4.05
C ARG A 62 44.10 25.72 4.69
N GLY A 63 44.46 25.83 5.98
CA GLY A 63 44.32 27.06 6.75
C GLY A 63 42.90 27.26 7.30
N THR A 64 42.59 28.47 7.75
CA THR A 64 41.32 28.79 8.44
C THR A 64 40.48 29.83 7.68
N THR A 65 40.75 30.05 6.40
CA THR A 65 40.05 31.06 5.58
C THR A 65 39.78 30.53 4.18
N ALA A 66 38.60 30.85 3.63
CA ALA A 66 38.29 30.62 2.22
C ALA A 66 38.11 31.98 1.52
N ALA A 67 38.88 32.23 0.45
CA ALA A 67 38.93 33.49 -0.24
C ALA A 67 37.68 33.72 -1.11
N ASP A 68 37.26 34.97 -1.18
CA ASP A 68 36.18 35.39 -2.08
C ASP A 68 36.72 35.62 -3.50
N SER A 69 36.42 34.67 -4.37
CA SER A 69 36.78 34.67 -5.80
C SER A 69 35.97 35.67 -6.63
N SER A 70 34.96 36.32 -6.06
CA SER A 70 34.20 37.37 -6.77
C SER A 70 34.95 38.70 -6.91
N GLY A 71 36.03 38.89 -6.14
CA GLY A 71 36.81 40.13 -6.13
C GLY A 71 36.32 41.19 -5.14
N HIS A 72 35.28 40.90 -4.35
CA HIS A 72 34.73 41.86 -3.37
C HIS A 72 35.30 41.72 -1.95
N GLY A 73 36.28 40.83 -1.75
CA GLY A 73 37.02 40.71 -0.50
C GLY A 73 36.24 40.10 0.67
N ARG A 74 35.14 39.39 0.40
CA ARG A 74 34.29 38.77 1.44
C ARG A 74 34.86 37.43 1.94
N THR A 75 36.09 37.43 2.42
CA THR A 75 36.78 36.19 2.88
C THR A 75 36.02 35.53 4.03
N LEU A 76 35.74 34.22 3.90
CA LEU A 76 35.15 33.41 4.97
C LEU A 76 36.23 33.03 5.98
N THR A 77 35.89 33.05 7.27
CA THR A 77 36.71 32.47 8.36
C THR A 77 36.08 31.19 8.87
N LEU A 78 36.83 30.08 8.83
CA LEU A 78 36.42 28.77 9.33
C LEU A 78 36.48 28.73 10.86
N ARG A 79 35.46 28.17 11.51
CA ARG A 79 35.30 28.11 12.97
C ARG A 79 34.58 26.82 13.40
N GLY A 80 34.53 26.57 14.71
CA GLY A 80 33.73 25.49 15.28
C GLY A 80 34.18 24.07 14.91
N GLY A 81 35.41 23.90 14.42
CA GLY A 81 35.94 22.62 13.94
C GLY A 81 35.77 22.37 12.44
N ALA A 82 35.36 23.38 11.65
CA ALA A 82 35.32 23.29 10.20
C ALA A 82 36.70 22.96 9.62
N ALA A 83 36.74 22.00 8.71
CA ALA A 83 37.95 21.48 8.10
C ALA A 83 37.81 21.42 6.58
N TRP A 84 38.94 21.27 5.89
CA TRP A 84 38.97 21.02 4.46
C TRP A 84 38.71 19.54 4.20
N GLY A 85 37.89 19.25 3.18
CA GLY A 85 37.54 17.91 2.76
C GLY A 85 37.47 17.82 1.23
N ASP A 86 36.82 16.76 0.76
CA ASP A 86 36.59 16.55 -0.67
C ASP A 86 35.47 17.48 -1.16
N GLY A 87 35.73 18.22 -2.23
CA GLY A 87 34.73 19.03 -2.93
C GLY A 87 33.90 18.21 -3.92
N HIS A 88 32.95 18.85 -4.58
CA HIS A 88 32.31 18.27 -5.76
C HIS A 88 33.35 18.15 -6.90
N THR A 89 34.23 19.14 -6.97
CA THR A 89 35.48 19.13 -7.72
C THR A 89 36.57 19.63 -6.79
N GLY A 90 37.76 19.02 -6.77
CA GLY A 90 38.86 19.52 -5.95
C GLY A 90 38.56 19.45 -4.44
N HIS A 91 38.72 20.58 -3.76
CA HIS A 91 38.54 20.69 -2.31
C HIS A 91 37.19 21.30 -1.94
N GLY A 92 36.73 21.01 -0.72
CA GLY A 92 35.50 21.56 -0.17
C GLY A 92 35.61 21.77 1.35
N LEU A 93 34.50 22.18 1.95
CA LEU A 93 34.39 22.37 3.39
C LEU A 93 33.68 21.19 4.04
N ALA A 94 34.40 20.43 4.86
CA ALA A 94 33.86 19.34 5.67
C ALA A 94 33.35 19.88 7.02
N LEU A 95 32.09 19.62 7.32
CA LEU A 95 31.36 20.16 8.46
C LEU A 95 30.76 19.05 9.32
N ALA A 96 31.04 19.11 10.61
CA ALA A 96 30.43 18.26 11.62
C ALA A 96 30.22 19.03 12.94
N GLY A 97 29.24 18.60 13.74
CA GLY A 97 28.97 19.23 15.04
C GLY A 97 28.61 20.72 14.90
N ARG A 98 29.47 21.62 15.37
CA ARG A 98 29.31 23.09 15.31
C ARG A 98 30.18 23.77 14.25
N ALA A 99 30.78 23.00 13.35
CA ALA A 99 31.62 23.52 12.29
C ALA A 99 30.83 24.48 11.37
N CYS A 100 31.40 25.64 11.08
CA CYS A 100 30.86 26.59 10.11
C CYS A 100 31.94 27.55 9.59
N ALA A 101 31.60 28.36 8.59
CA ALA A 101 32.42 29.47 8.12
C ALA A 101 31.59 30.75 7.98
N THR A 102 32.17 31.91 8.30
CA THR A 102 31.46 33.19 8.29
C THR A 102 32.24 34.32 7.63
N ALA A 103 31.53 35.18 6.90
CA ALA A 103 32.04 36.43 6.32
C ALA A 103 31.26 37.60 6.92
N ALA A 104 31.95 38.72 7.14
CA ALA A 104 31.36 39.91 7.72
C ALA A 104 30.30 40.53 6.80
N GLY A 105 29.14 40.84 7.37
CA GLY A 105 28.00 41.43 6.66
C GLY A 105 27.30 40.46 5.69
N PRO A 106 26.12 40.85 5.19
CA PRO A 106 25.39 40.03 4.22
C PRO A 106 26.03 40.20 2.83
N ALA A 107 26.17 39.09 2.11
CA ALA A 107 26.74 39.09 0.76
C ALA A 107 25.83 39.81 -0.25
N VAL A 108 24.52 39.88 0.04
CA VAL A 108 23.48 40.46 -0.81
C VAL A 108 22.44 41.20 0.05
N ASP A 109 21.69 42.12 -0.56
CA ASP A 109 20.58 42.80 0.12
C ASP A 109 19.30 41.95 0.04
N THR A 110 18.94 41.32 1.15
CA THR A 110 17.76 40.44 1.23
C THR A 110 16.42 41.17 1.16
N ALA A 111 16.39 42.51 1.14
CA ALA A 111 15.15 43.25 0.87
C ALA A 111 14.76 43.25 -0.62
N HIS A 112 15.71 42.93 -1.53
CA HIS A 112 15.53 42.92 -2.97
C HIS A 112 15.54 41.50 -3.54
N GLY A 113 15.60 41.37 -4.88
CA GLY A 113 15.78 40.07 -5.53
C GLY A 113 17.23 39.59 -5.41
N PHE A 114 17.45 38.32 -5.07
CA PHE A 114 18.78 37.74 -4.89
C PHE A 114 18.76 36.22 -5.10
N THR A 115 19.95 35.64 -5.29
CA THR A 115 20.13 34.20 -5.43
C THR A 115 21.28 33.70 -4.56
N LEU A 116 21.07 32.58 -3.85
CA LEU A 116 22.12 31.85 -3.13
C LEU A 116 22.27 30.46 -3.75
N THR A 117 23.50 30.03 -4.01
CA THR A 117 23.78 28.67 -4.50
C THR A 117 24.86 27.99 -3.65
N ALA A 118 24.78 26.67 -3.56
CA ALA A 118 25.81 25.83 -2.94
C ALA A 118 25.75 24.42 -3.52
N ARG A 119 26.92 23.78 -3.66
CA ARG A 119 26.99 22.33 -3.81
C ARG A 119 27.09 21.70 -2.43
N VAL A 120 26.28 20.69 -2.17
CA VAL A 120 26.17 20.07 -0.84
C VAL A 120 26.16 18.54 -0.94
N ARG A 121 26.78 17.88 0.03
CA ARG A 121 26.71 16.44 0.22
C ARG A 121 26.43 16.15 1.69
N LEU A 122 25.23 15.68 2.00
CA LEU A 122 24.81 15.38 3.36
C LEU A 122 25.37 14.03 3.82
N THR A 123 25.84 13.94 5.06
CA THR A 123 26.15 12.64 5.70
C THR A 123 24.94 12.02 6.38
N ALA A 124 23.97 12.84 6.76
CA ALA A 124 22.68 12.42 7.33
C ALA A 124 21.54 13.29 6.79
N THR A 125 20.38 12.68 6.59
CA THR A 125 19.19 13.32 6.00
C THR A 125 18.13 13.64 7.07
N ASP A 126 18.58 13.85 8.31
CA ASP A 126 17.76 14.22 9.45
C ASP A 126 18.15 15.57 10.07
N GLY A 127 17.24 16.16 10.85
CA GLY A 127 17.40 17.47 11.45
C GLY A 127 17.27 18.63 10.46
N PHE A 128 17.21 19.84 11.00
CA PHE A 128 17.41 21.05 10.22
C PHE A 128 18.91 21.23 9.97
N ARG A 129 19.30 21.44 8.71
CA ARG A 129 20.71 21.57 8.27
C ARG A 129 20.83 22.70 7.24
N THR A 130 21.45 23.80 7.60
CA THR A 130 21.55 25.00 6.75
C THR A 130 22.90 25.08 6.07
N ALA A 131 22.89 25.06 4.74
CA ALA A 131 24.11 25.19 3.94
C ALA A 131 24.57 26.65 3.85
N VAL A 132 23.64 27.56 3.57
CA VAL A 132 23.92 29.00 3.47
C VAL A 132 22.79 29.80 4.12
N ALA A 133 23.15 30.78 4.95
CA ALA A 133 22.22 31.71 5.59
C ALA A 133 22.78 33.14 5.65
N LEU A 134 21.87 34.11 5.70
CA LEU A 134 22.18 35.53 5.85
C LEU A 134 21.54 36.03 7.15
N ASP A 135 22.36 36.37 8.12
CA ASP A 135 21.90 36.62 9.49
C ASP A 135 21.29 38.02 9.68
N GLY A 136 20.29 38.13 10.55
CA GLY A 136 19.97 39.37 11.26
C GLY A 136 20.51 39.32 12.69
N THR A 137 19.68 39.77 13.63
CA THR A 137 20.00 39.83 15.05
C THR A 137 19.40 38.65 15.81
N ALA A 138 18.14 38.31 15.53
CA ALA A 138 17.41 37.23 16.19
C ALA A 138 17.31 35.98 15.30
N VAL A 139 17.21 36.15 13.99
CA VAL A 139 17.06 35.05 13.03
C VAL A 139 17.81 35.35 11.73
N SER A 140 18.09 34.34 10.92
CA SER A 140 18.52 34.57 9.54
C SER A 140 17.35 35.01 8.67
N ALA A 141 17.60 35.95 7.76
CA ALA A 141 16.61 36.41 6.79
C ALA A 141 16.20 35.30 5.82
N CYS A 142 17.13 34.40 5.50
CA CYS A 142 16.89 33.23 4.68
C CYS A 142 17.80 32.06 5.04
N TYR A 143 17.36 30.86 4.68
CA TYR A 143 18.05 29.59 4.91
C TYR A 143 17.94 28.71 3.65
N LEU A 144 19.06 28.37 3.04
CA LEU A 144 19.16 27.31 2.02
C LEU A 144 19.51 26.01 2.74
N GLN A 145 18.52 25.14 2.98
CA GLN A 145 18.61 24.13 4.03
C GLN A 145 17.91 22.80 3.72
N LEU A 146 18.28 21.74 4.43
CA LEU A 146 17.43 20.57 4.70
C LEU A 146 16.51 20.91 5.88
N ARG A 147 15.23 20.53 5.80
CA ARG A 147 14.28 20.66 6.91
C ARG A 147 14.02 19.32 7.60
N ASP A 148 13.87 19.35 8.92
CA ASP A 148 13.55 18.14 9.69
C ASP A 148 12.10 17.68 9.50
N ASP A 149 11.17 18.64 9.38
CA ASP A 149 9.73 18.38 9.33
C ASP A 149 9.27 17.76 8.01
N THR A 150 9.82 18.21 6.88
CA THR A 150 9.51 17.68 5.55
C THR A 150 10.51 16.65 5.06
N ARG A 151 11.66 16.49 5.74
CA ARG A 151 12.79 15.65 5.28
C ARG A 151 13.28 16.00 3.86
N ALA A 152 13.09 17.25 3.43
CA ALA A 152 13.41 17.70 2.08
C ALA A 152 14.21 19.01 2.09
N PHE A 153 14.92 19.27 0.99
CA PHE A 153 15.58 20.57 0.79
C PHE A 153 14.54 21.70 0.69
N ALA A 154 14.91 22.89 1.15
CA ALA A 154 14.07 24.06 1.16
C ALA A 154 14.89 25.35 1.04
N PHE A 155 14.31 26.35 0.41
CA PHE A 155 14.70 27.74 0.59
C PHE A 155 13.64 28.45 1.43
N THR A 156 14.02 28.82 2.66
CA THR A 156 13.12 29.40 3.67
C THR A 156 13.43 30.88 3.84
N ARG A 157 12.40 31.73 3.89
CA ARG A 157 12.51 33.14 4.30
C ARG A 157 11.61 33.45 5.47
N LEU A 158 12.12 34.25 6.40
CA LEU A 158 11.34 34.75 7.53
C LEU A 158 10.88 36.19 7.26
N PRO A 159 9.65 36.56 7.70
CA PRO A 159 9.06 37.84 7.34
C PRO A 159 9.68 39.03 8.08
N ARG A 160 10.36 38.82 9.22
CA ARG A 160 11.01 39.85 10.02
C ARG A 160 12.15 39.26 10.87
N ASP A 161 13.02 40.13 11.38
CA ASP A 161 14.08 39.77 12.33
C ASP A 161 13.51 39.63 13.75
N ALA A 162 12.86 38.50 14.04
CA ALA A 162 12.31 38.20 15.37
C ALA A 162 12.31 36.71 15.67
N ALA A 163 12.56 36.33 16.92
CA ALA A 163 12.62 34.93 17.36
C ALA A 163 11.29 34.16 17.13
N ASP A 164 10.16 34.87 17.10
CA ASP A 164 8.82 34.31 16.91
C ASP A 164 8.37 34.28 15.44
N ALA A 165 9.21 34.73 14.50
CA ALA A 165 8.83 34.90 13.09
C ALA A 165 8.61 33.58 12.34
N ASN A 166 9.01 32.43 12.91
CA ASN A 166 8.95 31.12 12.25
C ASN A 166 7.53 30.69 11.83
N GLY A 167 6.51 31.06 12.60
CA GLY A 167 5.12 30.69 12.32
C GLY A 167 4.57 31.26 11.01
N ALA A 168 5.26 32.24 10.41
CA ALA A 168 4.91 32.87 9.14
C ALA A 168 6.05 32.76 8.11
N ALA A 169 6.89 31.73 8.22
CA ALA A 169 7.94 31.45 7.25
C ALA A 169 7.36 31.16 5.85
N VAL A 170 7.98 31.74 4.82
CA VAL A 170 7.70 31.40 3.42
C VAL A 170 8.72 30.36 2.97
N ILE A 171 8.24 29.21 2.50
CA ILE A 171 9.08 28.02 2.26
C ILE A 171 8.86 27.52 0.84
N ALA A 172 9.88 27.62 -0.01
CA ALA A 172 9.95 26.89 -1.27
C ALA A 172 10.68 25.56 -1.00
N GLY A 173 9.94 24.46 -0.92
CA GLY A 173 10.48 23.12 -0.60
C GLY A 173 10.54 22.19 -1.82
N ALA A 174 11.49 21.26 -1.81
CA ALA A 174 11.55 20.17 -2.78
C ALA A 174 10.49 19.11 -2.51
N GLY A 175 10.04 18.44 -3.57
CA GLY A 175 9.00 17.41 -3.49
C GLY A 175 9.51 16.01 -3.10
N PHE A 176 10.80 15.87 -2.79
CA PHE A 176 11.47 14.60 -2.52
C PHE A 176 12.51 14.73 -1.40
N ALA A 177 12.81 13.62 -0.74
CA ALA A 177 13.87 13.54 0.27
C ALA A 177 15.24 13.28 -0.41
N PRO A 178 16.33 13.94 0.02
CA PRO A 178 17.66 13.68 -0.53
C PRO A 178 18.26 12.36 -0.03
N GLU A 179 19.29 11.90 -0.72
CA GLU A 179 20.08 10.72 -0.39
C GLU A 179 21.38 11.13 0.31
N ALA A 180 21.72 10.45 1.41
CA ALA A 180 23.00 10.64 2.09
C ALA A 180 24.16 10.24 1.18
N GLY A 181 25.26 11.00 1.22
CA GLY A 181 26.47 10.75 0.43
C GLY A 181 26.40 11.21 -1.03
N ARG A 182 25.26 11.72 -1.51
CA ARG A 182 25.12 12.26 -2.87
C ARG A 182 25.35 13.77 -2.91
N TRP A 183 26.08 14.24 -3.93
CA TRP A 183 26.22 15.68 -4.22
C TRP A 183 24.95 16.23 -4.88
N TYR A 184 24.52 17.40 -4.42
CA TYR A 184 23.42 18.20 -4.96
C TYR A 184 23.88 19.62 -5.23
N HIS A 185 23.40 20.24 -6.30
CA HIS A 185 23.49 21.69 -6.49
C HIS A 185 22.16 22.33 -6.05
N LEU A 186 22.19 23.13 -4.98
CA LEU A 186 21.04 23.88 -4.49
C LEU A 186 21.10 25.33 -4.96
N ALA A 187 19.95 25.88 -5.37
CA ALA A 187 19.81 27.32 -5.59
C ALA A 187 18.49 27.85 -5.03
N GLY A 188 18.58 28.80 -4.10
CA GLY A 188 17.46 29.57 -3.60
C GLY A 188 17.37 30.90 -4.33
N VAL A 189 16.23 31.19 -4.97
CA VAL A 189 16.00 32.44 -5.71
C VAL A 189 14.86 33.20 -5.07
N ALA A 190 15.13 34.41 -4.58
CA ALA A 190 14.11 35.38 -4.20
C ALA A 190 13.93 36.37 -5.35
N ASP A 191 12.76 36.37 -5.96
CA ASP A 191 12.42 37.21 -7.10
C ASP A 191 11.42 38.28 -6.66
N ALA A 192 11.95 39.43 -6.23
CA ALA A 192 11.15 40.54 -5.74
C ALA A 192 10.25 41.16 -6.83
N ALA A 193 10.66 41.08 -8.11
CA ALA A 193 9.88 41.62 -9.22
C ALA A 193 8.66 40.75 -9.53
N ALA A 194 8.82 39.42 -9.48
CA ALA A 194 7.71 38.48 -9.64
C ALA A 194 6.93 38.23 -8.34
N GLY A 195 7.48 38.62 -7.18
CA GLY A 195 6.91 38.31 -5.87
C GLY A 195 6.97 36.82 -5.52
N LEU A 196 8.03 36.13 -5.93
CA LEU A 196 8.16 34.67 -5.83
C LEU A 196 9.43 34.24 -5.09
N LEU A 197 9.33 33.15 -4.35
CA LEU A 197 10.46 32.42 -3.78
C LEU A 197 10.56 31.06 -4.46
N ARG A 198 11.76 30.70 -4.93
CA ARG A 198 12.00 29.43 -5.63
C ARG A 198 13.15 28.66 -5.02
N LEU A 199 13.04 27.34 -5.08
CA LEU A 199 14.13 26.41 -4.84
C LEU A 199 14.36 25.63 -6.13
N TYR A 200 15.63 25.55 -6.53
CA TYR A 200 16.10 24.62 -7.55
C TYR A 200 17.04 23.60 -6.93
N VAL A 201 16.93 22.34 -7.36
CA VAL A 201 17.83 21.25 -7.00
C VAL A 201 18.36 20.62 -8.29
N ASP A 202 19.68 20.54 -8.43
CA ASP A 202 20.37 20.05 -9.63
C ASP A 202 19.93 20.75 -10.93
N GLY A 203 19.57 22.02 -10.83
CA GLY A 203 19.10 22.83 -11.97
C GLY A 203 17.59 22.80 -12.20
N VAL A 204 16.85 21.87 -11.58
CA VAL A 204 15.41 21.67 -11.74
C VAL A 204 14.63 22.54 -10.77
N LEU A 205 13.56 23.21 -11.21
CA LEU A 205 12.67 23.97 -10.33
C LEU A 205 11.85 23.03 -9.44
N GLU A 206 12.13 23.04 -8.14
CA GLU A 206 11.57 22.09 -7.18
C GLU A 206 10.44 22.67 -6.33
N GLY A 207 10.53 23.94 -5.98
CA GLY A 207 9.48 24.65 -5.24
C GLY A 207 9.35 26.08 -5.73
N GLU A 208 8.12 26.57 -5.81
CA GLU A 208 7.79 27.96 -6.11
C GLU A 208 6.61 28.37 -5.25
N VAL A 209 6.75 29.47 -4.50
CA VAL A 209 5.69 30.00 -3.65
C VAL A 209 5.63 31.54 -3.74
N PRO A 210 4.44 32.15 -3.58
CA PRO A 210 4.33 33.59 -3.39
C PRO A 210 5.14 34.07 -2.20
N ALA A 211 5.89 35.15 -2.38
CA ALA A 211 6.74 35.75 -1.35
C ALA A 211 6.69 37.28 -1.45
N PRO A 212 5.62 37.92 -0.93
CA PRO A 212 5.51 39.37 -0.95
C PRO A 212 6.49 39.99 0.05
N GLY A 213 7.64 40.44 -0.46
CA GLY A 213 8.59 41.29 0.25
C GLY A 213 9.61 40.54 1.13
N GLY A 214 10.25 41.31 1.99
CA GLY A 214 11.10 40.86 3.07
C GLY A 214 12.02 41.96 3.57
N TRP A 215 12.90 41.64 4.50
CA TRP A 215 13.70 42.62 5.23
C TRP A 215 15.18 42.47 4.92
N ARG A 216 15.92 43.55 5.18
CA ARG A 216 17.36 43.62 4.96
C ARG A 216 18.11 43.00 6.13
N ALA A 217 18.79 41.88 5.87
CA ALA A 217 19.75 41.28 6.77
C ALA A 217 20.86 42.28 7.11
N THR A 218 21.35 42.24 8.35
CA THR A 218 22.40 43.14 8.85
C THR A 218 23.60 42.39 9.42
N GLY A 219 23.47 41.09 9.65
CA GLY A 219 24.47 40.20 10.21
C GLY A 219 25.35 39.53 9.15
N ALA A 220 26.03 38.46 9.55
CA ALA A 220 27.02 37.76 8.73
C ALA A 220 26.39 36.92 7.62
N THR A 221 27.16 36.69 6.56
CA THR A 221 26.92 35.57 5.64
C THR A 221 27.55 34.33 6.23
N THR A 222 26.79 33.25 6.33
CA THR A 222 27.24 32.03 7.00
C THR A 222 27.09 30.83 6.08
N VAL A 223 28.11 29.97 6.13
CA VAL A 223 28.14 28.69 5.43
C VAL A 223 28.23 27.60 6.51
N GLY A 224 27.26 26.68 6.51
CA GLY A 224 27.22 25.55 7.44
C GLY A 224 26.39 25.73 8.71
N ARG A 225 25.61 26.80 8.85
CA ARG A 225 24.71 27.05 9.99
C ARG A 225 23.59 28.01 9.64
N GLY A 226 22.57 28.12 10.48
CA GLY A 226 21.62 29.24 10.54
C GLY A 226 21.62 29.98 11.88
N LEU A 227 20.91 31.10 11.99
CA LEU A 227 20.66 31.82 13.25
C LEU A 227 19.17 31.70 13.60
N PHE A 228 18.85 31.30 14.84
CA PHE A 228 17.46 31.22 15.30
C PHE A 228 17.35 31.56 16.79
N GLY A 229 16.37 32.39 17.16
CA GLY A 229 16.17 32.79 18.55
C GLY A 229 17.38 33.54 19.18
N GLY A 230 18.21 34.17 18.37
CA GLY A 230 19.46 34.84 18.78
C GLY A 230 20.63 33.88 19.01
N ALA A 231 20.50 32.60 18.67
CA ALA A 231 21.55 31.58 18.83
C ALA A 231 21.83 30.86 17.51
N GLU A 232 23.06 30.35 17.38
CA GLU A 232 23.45 29.52 16.23
C GLU A 232 22.67 28.20 16.24
N ALA A 233 22.06 27.86 15.11
CA ALA A 233 21.19 26.71 14.92
C ALA A 233 21.47 26.01 13.59
N ASP A 234 20.79 24.88 13.35
CA ASP A 234 20.72 24.19 12.05
C ASP A 234 22.09 23.88 11.43
N HIS A 235 23.04 23.45 12.27
CA HIS A 235 24.40 23.17 11.83
C HIS A 235 24.42 22.06 10.78
N PHE A 236 25.12 22.33 9.69
CA PHE A 236 25.23 21.40 8.57
C PHE A 236 26.07 20.17 8.95
N GLN A 237 25.72 19.01 8.40
CA GLN A 237 26.44 17.75 8.60
C GLN A 237 26.78 17.17 7.23
N GLY A 238 28.06 17.25 6.85
CA GLY A 238 28.57 16.82 5.56
C GLY A 238 29.44 17.87 4.90
N ASP A 239 29.49 17.86 3.57
CA ASP A 239 30.41 18.68 2.78
C ASP A 239 29.67 19.79 2.02
N ILE A 240 30.30 20.96 1.93
CA ILE A 240 29.82 22.10 1.14
C ILE A 240 30.93 22.58 0.20
N ASP A 241 30.55 22.91 -1.03
CA ASP A 241 31.44 23.39 -2.08
C ASP A 241 30.73 24.45 -2.96
N ASP A 242 31.49 25.23 -3.74
CA ASP A 242 31.05 26.21 -4.74
C ASP A 242 29.87 27.08 -4.29
N VAL A 243 30.05 27.84 -3.21
CA VAL A 243 29.02 28.75 -2.68
C VAL A 243 29.06 30.07 -3.42
N ARG A 244 27.92 30.50 -3.97
CA ARG A 244 27.80 31.79 -4.68
C ARG A 244 26.59 32.57 -4.20
N CYS A 245 26.76 33.88 -4.14
CA CYS A 245 25.68 34.82 -3.83
C CYS A 245 25.57 35.81 -5.00
N TYR A 246 24.35 36.06 -5.48
CA TYR A 246 24.07 37.04 -6.53
C TYR A 246 23.04 38.05 -6.00
N ASP A 247 23.27 39.32 -6.28
CA ASP A 247 22.40 40.46 -5.95
C ASP A 247 21.19 40.60 -6.91
N THR A 248 20.89 39.53 -7.64
CA THR A 248 19.77 39.45 -8.58
C THR A 248 19.12 38.07 -8.52
N ALA A 249 17.87 37.99 -8.98
CA ALA A 249 17.15 36.75 -9.17
C ALA A 249 17.61 36.09 -10.48
N LEU A 250 18.29 34.94 -10.40
CA LEU A 250 18.72 34.21 -11.59
C LEU A 250 17.57 33.45 -12.24
N SER A 251 17.59 33.38 -13.57
CA SER A 251 16.67 32.58 -14.37
C SER A 251 16.96 31.07 -14.27
N GLY A 252 15.97 30.22 -14.57
CA GLY A 252 16.16 28.77 -14.60
C GLY A 252 17.28 28.31 -15.53
N ALA A 253 17.47 28.96 -16.68
CA ALA A 253 18.58 28.68 -17.60
C ALA A 253 19.97 28.97 -16.98
N GLN A 254 20.08 30.09 -16.25
CA GLN A 254 21.30 30.43 -15.52
C GLN A 254 21.57 29.44 -14.38
N ILE A 255 20.53 29.00 -13.67
CA ILE A 255 20.65 27.98 -12.63
C ILE A 255 21.07 26.62 -13.20
N ALA A 256 20.50 26.19 -14.33
CA ALA A 256 20.90 24.97 -15.03
C ALA A 256 22.40 24.98 -15.39
N ARG A 257 22.89 26.14 -15.88
CA ARG A 257 24.29 26.36 -16.19
C ARG A 257 25.20 26.25 -14.95
N LEU A 258 24.79 26.79 -13.80
CA LEU A 258 25.52 26.65 -12.53
C LEU A 258 25.54 25.20 -12.02
N ALA A 259 24.42 24.50 -12.17
CA ALA A 259 24.31 23.09 -11.83
C ALA A 259 25.17 22.19 -12.74
N GLY A 260 25.56 22.68 -13.93
CA GLY A 260 26.34 21.91 -14.91
C GLY A 260 25.49 20.98 -15.77
N VAL A 261 24.19 21.28 -15.93
CA VAL A 261 23.24 20.47 -16.70
C VAL A 261 22.66 21.26 -17.88
N PRO A 262 22.35 20.61 -19.02
CA PRO A 262 21.66 21.27 -20.13
C PRO A 262 20.28 21.81 -19.70
N GLU A 263 19.90 23.02 -20.13
CA GLU A 263 18.61 23.64 -19.80
C GLU A 263 17.39 22.77 -20.18
N ARG A 264 17.48 22.03 -21.30
CA ARG A 264 16.42 21.09 -21.69
C ARG A 264 16.16 20.01 -20.63
N ASP A 265 17.17 19.67 -19.83
CA ASP A 265 17.10 18.62 -18.81
C ASP A 265 16.54 19.16 -17.47
N THR A 266 16.20 20.45 -17.41
CA THR A 266 15.55 21.10 -16.26
C THR A 266 14.07 21.43 -16.49
N THR A 267 13.55 21.18 -17.69
CA THR A 267 12.13 21.37 -18.02
C THR A 267 11.32 20.08 -17.83
N PRO A 268 10.28 20.07 -16.97
CA PRO A 268 9.40 18.92 -16.75
C PRO A 268 8.84 18.31 -18.03
N LEU A 269 9.18 17.05 -18.31
CA LEU A 269 8.69 16.32 -19.48
C LEU A 269 8.44 14.84 -19.12
N LEU A 270 7.27 14.36 -19.49
CA LEU A 270 6.92 12.94 -19.52
C LEU A 270 6.88 12.47 -20.98
N THR A 271 7.85 11.65 -21.40
CA THR A 271 7.88 11.06 -22.75
C THR A 271 7.40 9.62 -22.72
N ILE A 272 6.56 9.25 -23.67
CA ILE A 272 6.07 7.89 -23.90
C ILE A 272 6.50 7.47 -25.31
N ASP A 273 7.27 6.40 -25.45
CA ASP A 273 7.72 5.91 -26.77
C ASP A 273 6.96 4.66 -27.21
N ALA A 274 5.87 4.85 -27.98
CA ALA A 274 5.08 3.74 -28.50
C ALA A 274 5.74 3.00 -29.69
N ARG A 275 6.88 3.47 -30.21
CA ARG A 275 7.61 2.82 -31.31
C ARG A 275 8.36 1.58 -30.86
N ARG A 276 8.68 1.51 -29.56
CA ARG A 276 9.48 0.44 -28.94
C ARG A 276 8.71 -0.16 -27.77
N PRO A 277 7.60 -0.88 -28.03
CA PRO A 277 6.84 -1.51 -26.96
C PRO A 277 7.74 -2.39 -26.10
N GLY A 278 7.58 -2.24 -24.78
CA GLY A 278 8.27 -3.03 -23.78
C GLY A 278 7.54 -4.35 -23.51
N PRO A 279 7.71 -4.92 -22.31
CA PRO A 279 7.19 -6.24 -22.01
C PRO A 279 5.68 -6.30 -21.93
N THR A 280 5.13 -7.49 -22.17
CA THR A 280 3.72 -7.80 -21.91
C THR A 280 3.49 -7.85 -20.40
N VAL A 281 2.41 -7.23 -19.94
CA VAL A 281 1.96 -7.31 -18.55
C VAL A 281 1.20 -8.63 -18.36
N PRO A 282 1.66 -9.55 -17.49
CA PRO A 282 0.98 -10.81 -17.25
C PRO A 282 -0.49 -10.57 -16.85
N PRO A 283 -1.43 -11.35 -17.41
CA PRO A 283 -2.81 -11.35 -16.93
C PRO A 283 -2.91 -11.66 -15.43
N ARG A 284 -1.96 -12.48 -14.94
CA ARG A 284 -1.84 -12.93 -13.55
C ARG A 284 -1.02 -12.02 -12.64
N LEU A 285 -0.64 -10.81 -13.07
CA LEU A 285 0.29 -10.00 -12.29
C LEU A 285 -0.22 -9.73 -10.87
N GLY A 286 -1.47 -9.28 -10.71
CA GLY A 286 -2.00 -8.90 -9.39
C GLY A 286 -2.93 -9.95 -8.79
N GLY A 287 -2.57 -10.51 -7.63
CA GLY A 287 -3.40 -11.43 -6.84
C GLY A 287 -3.70 -10.90 -5.45
N ILE A 288 -4.11 -11.82 -4.57
CA ILE A 288 -4.32 -11.59 -3.13
C ILE A 288 -3.62 -12.70 -2.32
N PHE A 289 -3.20 -12.36 -1.11
CA PHE A 289 -2.56 -13.26 -0.16
C PHE A 289 -3.43 -13.46 1.06
N PHE A 290 -3.73 -14.69 1.45
CA PHE A 290 -4.51 -14.95 2.66
C PHE A 290 -3.75 -15.85 3.63
N GLU A 291 -3.64 -15.36 4.86
CA GLU A 291 -3.38 -16.14 6.07
C GLU A 291 -4.33 -15.68 7.20
N ASP A 292 -4.53 -16.50 8.22
CA ASP A 292 -5.35 -16.14 9.39
C ASP A 292 -4.51 -15.28 10.38
N ILE A 293 -4.53 -13.97 10.19
CA ILE A 293 -3.87 -12.93 10.99
C ILE A 293 -4.87 -11.80 11.29
N ASN A 294 -4.78 -11.13 12.45
CA ASN A 294 -5.70 -10.05 12.85
C ASN A 294 -7.19 -10.46 12.79
N HIS A 295 -7.48 -11.74 13.07
CA HIS A 295 -8.81 -12.35 12.92
C HIS A 295 -9.36 -12.34 11.48
N SER A 296 -8.49 -12.33 10.45
CA SER A 296 -8.88 -12.33 9.03
C SER A 296 -9.71 -13.55 8.63
N GLY A 297 -9.44 -14.72 9.22
CA GLY A 297 -10.22 -15.95 9.09
C GLY A 297 -11.26 -16.02 10.20
N GLU A 298 -10.87 -16.53 11.36
CA GLU A 298 -11.73 -16.66 12.55
C GLU A 298 -12.19 -15.29 13.08
N GLY A 299 -13.50 -15.01 12.99
CA GLY A 299 -14.06 -13.71 13.36
C GLY A 299 -14.03 -12.66 12.24
N GLY A 300 -13.51 -13.02 11.07
CA GLY A 300 -13.44 -12.17 9.89
C GLY A 300 -14.16 -12.76 8.70
N LEU A 301 -13.39 -13.21 7.71
CA LEU A 301 -13.88 -13.73 6.44
C LEU A 301 -14.68 -15.02 6.63
N TYR A 302 -14.30 -15.87 7.58
CA TYR A 302 -15.09 -17.04 7.94
C TYR A 302 -16.33 -16.58 8.72
N ALA A 303 -17.53 -16.89 8.20
CA ALA A 303 -18.77 -16.27 8.69
C ALA A 303 -19.32 -16.86 10.00
N GLU A 304 -18.58 -17.75 10.67
CA GLU A 304 -18.96 -18.26 11.99
C GLU A 304 -18.96 -17.12 13.01
N LEU A 305 -20.05 -16.98 13.77
CA LEU A 305 -20.21 -15.92 14.76
C LEU A 305 -19.91 -16.40 16.19
N VAL A 306 -19.81 -17.71 16.41
CA VAL A 306 -19.52 -18.28 17.74
C VAL A 306 -18.02 -18.48 17.90
N ASN A 307 -17.42 -17.70 18.79
CA ASN A 307 -16.01 -17.85 19.12
C ASN A 307 -15.80 -19.10 20.00
N ASN A 308 -14.72 -19.85 19.76
CA ASN A 308 -14.41 -21.10 20.46
C ASN A 308 -15.61 -22.07 20.47
N ARG A 309 -16.28 -22.19 19.31
CA ARG A 309 -17.47 -23.04 19.11
C ARG A 309 -17.30 -24.51 19.49
N SER A 310 -16.07 -25.01 19.35
CA SER A 310 -15.71 -26.41 19.55
C SER A 310 -15.15 -26.70 20.94
N PHE A 311 -14.88 -25.65 21.74
CA PHE A 311 -14.26 -25.76 23.08
C PHE A 311 -12.84 -26.31 23.08
N MET A 312 -12.11 -26.17 21.96
CA MET A 312 -10.73 -26.65 21.83
C MET A 312 -9.66 -25.61 22.16
N ALA A 313 -10.02 -24.32 22.26
CA ALA A 313 -9.06 -23.22 22.37
C ALA A 313 -8.17 -23.25 23.64
N ASP A 314 -8.69 -23.78 24.75
CA ASP A 314 -7.95 -23.98 25.99
C ASP A 314 -8.41 -25.29 26.65
N PRO A 315 -7.50 -26.08 27.25
CA PRO A 315 -7.87 -27.36 27.84
C PRO A 315 -8.61 -27.28 29.17
N ARG A 316 -8.63 -26.12 29.83
CA ARG A 316 -9.14 -25.95 31.20
C ARG A 316 -10.29 -24.95 31.28
N THR A 317 -10.23 -23.91 30.46
CA THR A 317 -11.14 -22.75 30.54
C THR A 317 -12.04 -22.70 29.30
N PRO A 318 -13.37 -22.62 29.46
CA PRO A 318 -14.27 -22.41 28.34
C PRO A 318 -14.20 -20.95 27.86
N LEU A 319 -13.10 -20.56 27.20
CA LEU A 319 -12.85 -19.20 26.71
C LEU A 319 -14.04 -18.68 25.88
N HIS A 320 -14.43 -17.42 26.08
CA HIS A 320 -15.57 -16.73 25.46
C HIS A 320 -16.96 -17.24 25.86
N TRP A 321 -17.05 -18.18 26.81
CA TRP A 321 -18.31 -18.68 27.34
C TRP A 321 -18.51 -18.28 28.80
N SER A 322 -19.72 -17.83 29.13
CA SER A 322 -20.11 -17.46 30.49
C SER A 322 -21.39 -18.19 30.92
N ALA A 323 -21.51 -18.47 32.22
CA ALA A 323 -22.68 -19.16 32.76
C ALA A 323 -23.89 -18.23 32.90
N LEU A 324 -25.10 -18.76 32.70
CA LEU A 324 -26.37 -18.05 32.86
C LEU A 324 -27.29 -18.74 33.88
N GLY A 325 -28.23 -17.98 34.46
CA GLY A 325 -29.34 -18.52 35.26
C GLY A 325 -28.91 -19.40 36.44
N GLY A 326 -27.84 -19.00 37.13
CA GLY A 326 -27.29 -19.72 38.29
C GLY A 326 -26.54 -21.01 37.95
N ALA A 327 -26.38 -21.36 36.67
CA ALA A 327 -25.61 -22.51 36.25
C ALA A 327 -24.11 -22.37 36.59
N THR A 328 -23.40 -23.50 36.57
CA THR A 328 -21.93 -23.52 36.50
C THR A 328 -21.51 -24.21 35.21
N ILE A 329 -20.43 -23.72 34.60
CA ILE A 329 -19.88 -24.28 33.37
C ILE A 329 -18.44 -24.76 33.57
N ALA A 330 -18.06 -25.84 32.89
CA ALA A 330 -16.70 -26.37 32.86
C ALA A 330 -16.48 -27.18 31.58
N LEU A 331 -15.22 -27.35 31.17
CA LEU A 331 -14.86 -28.29 30.11
C LEU A 331 -14.83 -29.72 30.65
N ASP A 332 -15.36 -30.67 29.87
CA ASP A 332 -15.45 -32.08 30.26
C ASP A 332 -14.84 -33.00 29.19
N PRO A 333 -13.63 -33.55 29.43
CA PRO A 333 -12.99 -34.49 28.50
C PRO A 333 -13.55 -35.92 28.59
N THR A 334 -14.39 -36.21 29.58
CA THR A 334 -15.00 -37.55 29.75
C THR A 334 -16.26 -37.73 28.92
N ALA A 335 -16.81 -36.63 28.40
CA ALA A 335 -17.96 -36.61 27.51
C ALA A 335 -17.62 -35.89 26.19
N PRO A 336 -16.64 -36.37 25.40
CA PRO A 336 -16.33 -35.77 24.10
C PRO A 336 -17.46 -36.00 23.10
N LEU A 337 -17.53 -35.17 22.05
CA LEU A 337 -18.42 -35.45 20.92
C LEU A 337 -17.88 -36.61 20.08
N ASN A 338 -16.57 -36.59 19.83
CA ASN A 338 -15.83 -37.59 19.06
C ASN A 338 -14.32 -37.45 19.34
N GLU A 339 -13.49 -38.24 18.65
CA GLU A 339 -12.03 -38.25 18.82
C GLU A 339 -11.34 -36.93 18.44
N ALA A 340 -11.90 -36.14 17.51
CA ALA A 340 -11.36 -34.86 17.11
C ALA A 340 -11.75 -33.75 18.11
N LEU A 341 -13.02 -33.75 18.53
CA LEU A 341 -13.54 -32.82 19.53
C LEU A 341 -13.55 -33.50 20.91
N SER A 342 -12.36 -33.57 21.49
CA SER A 342 -12.01 -34.39 22.66
C SER A 342 -12.56 -33.88 24.00
N ARG A 343 -13.37 -32.82 24.01
CA ARG A 343 -14.03 -32.27 25.20
C ARG A 343 -15.32 -31.54 24.81
N SER A 344 -16.21 -31.37 25.76
CA SER A 344 -17.47 -30.63 25.60
C SER A 344 -17.65 -29.60 26.71
N LEU A 345 -18.59 -28.67 26.53
CA LEU A 345 -19.00 -27.75 27.58
C LEU A 345 -20.05 -28.41 28.47
N ARG A 346 -19.69 -28.73 29.71
CA ARG A 346 -20.60 -29.22 30.73
C ARG A 346 -21.24 -28.05 31.48
N ILE A 347 -22.56 -28.08 31.58
CA ILE A 347 -23.39 -27.07 32.24
C ILE A 347 -24.18 -27.76 33.35
N THR A 348 -23.96 -27.36 34.60
CA THR A 348 -24.76 -27.84 35.73
C THR A 348 -26.03 -26.99 35.85
N VAL A 349 -27.18 -27.59 35.59
CA VAL A 349 -28.48 -26.92 35.55
C VAL A 349 -29.05 -26.80 36.96
N ARG A 350 -29.38 -25.57 37.38
CA ARG A 350 -29.90 -25.25 38.72
C ARG A 350 -31.32 -24.70 38.73
N GLY A 351 -31.96 -24.62 37.56
CA GLY A 351 -33.33 -24.15 37.41
C GLY A 351 -33.60 -23.57 36.03
N PRO A 352 -34.77 -22.96 35.82
CA PRO A 352 -35.10 -22.26 34.59
C PRO A 352 -34.08 -21.15 34.27
N GLY A 353 -33.76 -20.97 32.99
CA GLY A 353 -32.76 -19.99 32.54
C GLY A 353 -31.31 -20.40 32.73
N SER A 354 -31.02 -21.53 33.40
CA SER A 354 -29.66 -22.11 33.46
C SER A 354 -29.13 -22.38 32.05
N GLY A 355 -27.85 -22.07 31.81
CA GLY A 355 -27.28 -22.20 30.48
C GLY A 355 -25.91 -21.55 30.34
N ALA A 356 -25.57 -21.21 29.10
CA ALA A 356 -24.34 -20.51 28.76
C ALA A 356 -24.58 -19.42 27.70
N ALA A 357 -23.74 -18.39 27.73
CA ALA A 357 -23.66 -17.36 26.69
C ALA A 357 -22.30 -17.39 26.00
N ASN A 358 -22.26 -17.04 24.72
CA ASN A 358 -21.04 -16.81 23.95
C ASN A 358 -21.02 -15.38 23.42
N ASP A 359 -19.91 -14.67 23.67
CA ASP A 359 -19.78 -13.25 23.34
C ASP A 359 -19.46 -12.99 21.85
N GLY A 360 -19.24 -14.05 21.06
CA GLY A 360 -18.80 -13.93 19.66
C GLY A 360 -17.41 -13.30 19.53
N TYR A 361 -17.18 -12.62 18.42
CA TYR A 361 -15.94 -11.90 18.12
C TYR A 361 -16.14 -10.41 18.41
N TRP A 362 -15.95 -10.02 19.67
CA TRP A 362 -16.30 -8.69 20.21
C TRP A 362 -17.78 -8.31 19.98
N GLY A 363 -18.65 -9.30 20.14
CA GLY A 363 -20.08 -9.18 19.87
C GLY A 363 -20.53 -10.05 18.69
N ILE A 364 -21.85 -10.23 18.58
CA ILE A 364 -22.50 -10.90 17.46
C ILE A 364 -23.32 -9.87 16.69
N PRO A 365 -23.06 -9.68 15.38
CA PRO A 365 -23.80 -8.71 14.59
C PRO A 365 -25.26 -9.12 14.44
N VAL A 366 -26.15 -8.23 14.85
CA VAL A 366 -27.60 -8.28 14.59
C VAL A 366 -27.93 -7.26 13.52
N ARG A 367 -28.82 -7.63 12.61
CA ARG A 367 -29.37 -6.79 11.54
C ARG A 367 -30.88 -7.01 11.43
N PRO A 368 -31.65 -6.01 10.94
CA PRO A 368 -33.07 -6.18 10.67
C PRO A 368 -33.35 -7.36 9.70
N ALA A 369 -34.50 -8.03 9.88
CA ALA A 369 -35.01 -9.04 8.93
C ALA A 369 -34.01 -10.12 8.50
N THR A 370 -33.07 -10.49 9.36
CA THR A 370 -31.95 -11.38 9.04
C THR A 370 -32.23 -12.78 9.56
N THR A 371 -31.92 -13.78 8.74
CA THR A 371 -32.05 -15.20 9.09
C THR A 371 -30.67 -15.77 9.41
N TYR A 372 -30.51 -16.29 10.61
CA TYR A 372 -29.31 -16.98 11.05
C TYR A 372 -29.56 -18.48 11.10
N ARG A 373 -28.61 -19.26 10.59
CA ARG A 373 -28.60 -20.72 10.70
C ARG A 373 -27.77 -21.10 11.91
N ALA A 374 -28.40 -21.75 12.87
CA ALA A 374 -27.72 -22.20 14.07
C ALA A 374 -27.68 -23.71 14.13
N SER A 375 -26.63 -24.25 14.75
CA SER A 375 -26.61 -25.66 15.12
C SER A 375 -25.82 -25.90 16.39
N TYR A 376 -26.10 -26.99 17.08
CA TYR A 376 -25.26 -27.50 18.15
C TYR A 376 -25.49 -29.00 18.32
N PHE A 377 -24.53 -29.66 18.96
CA PHE A 377 -24.73 -30.99 19.53
C PHE A 377 -25.04 -30.84 21.01
N ALA A 378 -26.05 -31.58 21.48
CA ALA A 378 -26.40 -31.60 22.89
C ALA A 378 -26.72 -33.02 23.36
N LYS A 379 -26.40 -33.29 24.63
CA LYS A 379 -26.92 -34.40 25.43
C LYS A 379 -27.17 -33.94 26.86
N ALA A 380 -27.99 -34.65 27.60
CA ALA A 380 -28.30 -34.33 28.99
C ALA A 380 -28.40 -35.59 29.86
N ASP A 381 -28.13 -35.39 31.15
CA ASP A 381 -28.44 -36.33 32.21
C ASP A 381 -29.32 -35.64 33.26
N GLY A 382 -30.39 -36.29 33.69
CA GLY A 382 -31.45 -35.67 34.49
C GLY A 382 -32.46 -34.86 33.67
N HIS A 383 -33.21 -33.98 34.33
CA HIS A 383 -34.30 -33.21 33.72
C HIS A 383 -33.87 -31.76 33.47
N THR A 384 -33.29 -31.52 32.29
CA THR A 384 -32.84 -30.17 31.87
C THR A 384 -33.91 -29.37 31.14
N GLY A 385 -35.01 -30.00 30.72
CA GLY A 385 -36.08 -29.35 29.94
C GLY A 385 -35.67 -28.95 28.51
N PRO A 386 -36.60 -28.35 27.73
CA PRO A 386 -36.33 -27.83 26.38
C PRO A 386 -35.26 -26.73 26.40
N LEU A 387 -34.52 -26.60 25.30
CA LEU A 387 -33.52 -25.55 25.14
C LEU A 387 -34.08 -24.37 24.35
N THR A 388 -33.69 -23.17 24.74
CA THR A 388 -33.90 -21.92 23.98
C THR A 388 -32.56 -21.43 23.51
N LEU A 389 -32.46 -21.18 22.20
CA LEU A 389 -31.32 -20.50 21.59
C LEU A 389 -31.75 -19.07 21.25
N ALA A 390 -31.02 -18.07 21.71
CA ALA A 390 -31.39 -16.67 21.48
C ALA A 390 -30.18 -15.74 21.25
N LEU A 391 -30.38 -14.75 20.39
CA LEU A 391 -29.53 -13.57 20.29
C LEU A 391 -30.05 -12.52 21.27
N THR A 392 -29.24 -12.18 22.27
CA THR A 392 -29.63 -11.24 23.32
C THR A 392 -28.61 -10.14 23.51
N GLY A 393 -29.07 -8.94 23.86
CA GLY A 393 -28.23 -7.85 24.34
C GLY A 393 -27.76 -8.11 25.78
N THR A 394 -26.72 -7.42 26.20
CA THR A 394 -26.25 -7.44 27.59
C THR A 394 -27.26 -6.83 28.56
N ASP A 395 -28.14 -5.96 28.07
CA ASP A 395 -29.29 -5.36 28.75
C ASP A 395 -30.50 -6.30 28.90
N GLY A 396 -30.42 -7.52 28.34
CA GLY A 396 -31.52 -8.50 28.34
C GLY A 396 -32.48 -8.38 27.16
N THR A 397 -32.27 -7.44 26.24
CA THR A 397 -33.05 -7.34 24.99
C THR A 397 -32.93 -8.63 24.20
N VAL A 398 -34.04 -9.18 23.70
CA VAL A 398 -34.05 -10.39 22.86
C VAL A 398 -34.27 -9.99 21.41
N TYR A 399 -33.24 -10.13 20.57
CA TYR A 399 -33.31 -9.79 19.14
C TYR A 399 -33.93 -10.89 18.29
N ALA A 400 -33.63 -12.14 18.63
CA ALA A 400 -34.21 -13.32 18.00
C ALA A 400 -34.10 -14.51 18.95
N ARG A 401 -35.05 -15.45 18.88
CA ARG A 401 -34.98 -16.72 19.64
C ARG A 401 -35.69 -17.85 18.93
N THR A 402 -35.31 -19.06 19.27
CA THR A 402 -35.95 -20.30 18.81
C THR A 402 -35.83 -21.37 19.89
N ALA A 403 -36.75 -22.33 19.87
CA ALA A 403 -36.81 -23.40 20.85
C ALA A 403 -36.44 -24.75 20.21
N ALA A 404 -35.84 -25.62 21.01
CA ALA A 404 -35.49 -26.99 20.66
C ALA A 404 -36.00 -27.94 21.76
N PRO A 405 -36.38 -29.17 21.38
CA PRO A 405 -36.83 -30.15 22.37
C PRO A 405 -35.70 -30.51 23.36
N ALA A 406 -36.08 -31.01 24.53
CA ALA A 406 -35.14 -31.41 25.56
C ALA A 406 -34.12 -32.44 25.03
N PRO A 407 -32.82 -32.32 25.36
CA PRO A 407 -31.82 -33.30 24.99
C PRO A 407 -32.04 -34.65 25.68
N GLY A 408 -31.73 -35.73 24.95
CA GLY A 408 -31.65 -37.08 25.50
C GLY A 408 -30.26 -37.39 26.06
N ARG A 409 -30.04 -38.65 26.45
CA ARG A 409 -28.75 -39.12 27.00
C ARG A 409 -27.64 -39.20 25.97
N ASP A 410 -27.99 -39.38 24.70
CA ASP A 410 -27.05 -39.50 23.59
C ASP A 410 -26.84 -38.17 22.88
N TRP A 411 -25.66 -37.99 22.30
CA TRP A 411 -25.35 -36.82 21.46
C TRP A 411 -26.30 -36.75 20.27
N ARG A 412 -27.00 -35.63 20.15
CA ARG A 412 -27.85 -35.33 19.00
C ARG A 412 -27.51 -33.96 18.44
N ARG A 413 -27.51 -33.85 17.12
CA ARG A 413 -27.44 -32.58 16.40
C ARG A 413 -28.81 -31.90 16.38
N TYR A 414 -28.81 -30.60 16.64
CA TYR A 414 -29.95 -29.71 16.52
C TYR A 414 -29.65 -28.66 15.47
N ASP A 415 -30.45 -28.60 14.42
CA ASP A 415 -30.38 -27.57 13.37
C ASP A 415 -31.57 -26.63 13.55
N LEU A 416 -31.27 -25.34 13.69
CA LEU A 416 -32.23 -24.32 14.10
C LEU A 416 -32.10 -23.08 13.22
N THR A 417 -33.15 -22.26 13.23
CA THR A 417 -33.15 -20.96 12.54
C THR A 417 -33.60 -19.88 13.50
N LEU A 418 -32.84 -18.78 13.57
CA LEU A 418 -33.24 -17.56 14.24
C LEU A 418 -33.57 -16.50 13.19
N ARG A 419 -34.64 -15.74 13.40
CA ARG A 419 -35.01 -14.61 12.54
C ARG A 419 -35.19 -13.37 13.40
N THR A 420 -34.47 -12.32 13.05
CA THR A 420 -34.70 -10.99 13.64
C THR A 420 -35.91 -10.34 12.97
N PRO A 421 -36.73 -9.58 13.71
CA PRO A 421 -37.83 -8.83 13.11
C PRO A 421 -37.30 -7.69 12.22
N PRO A 422 -38.13 -7.15 11.30
CA PRO A 422 -37.78 -5.95 10.53
C PRO A 422 -37.47 -4.72 11.39
N THR A 423 -37.90 -4.70 12.65
CA THR A 423 -37.65 -3.62 13.62
C THR A 423 -36.38 -3.79 14.45
N ALA A 424 -35.64 -4.90 14.31
CA ALA A 424 -34.39 -5.09 15.05
C ALA A 424 -33.34 -4.05 14.62
N PRO A 425 -32.51 -3.54 15.54
CA PRO A 425 -31.45 -2.61 15.20
C PRO A 425 -30.31 -3.30 14.43
N ALA A 426 -29.46 -2.51 13.77
CA ALA A 426 -28.11 -2.96 13.44
C ALA A 426 -27.23 -2.74 14.67
N THR A 427 -26.66 -3.79 15.26
CA THR A 427 -25.85 -3.69 16.48
C THR A 427 -24.84 -4.83 16.58
N MET A 428 -23.71 -4.57 17.24
CA MET A 428 -22.72 -5.58 17.65
C MET A 428 -22.93 -6.07 19.08
N GLU A 429 -23.79 -5.43 19.87
CA GLU A 429 -23.90 -5.66 21.31
C GLU A 429 -24.62 -6.97 21.70
N ALA A 430 -24.90 -7.84 20.72
CA ALA A 430 -25.57 -9.10 20.98
C ALA A 430 -24.58 -10.21 21.32
N ARG A 431 -25.07 -11.21 22.04
CA ARG A 431 -24.41 -12.49 22.35
C ARG A 431 -25.35 -13.65 22.06
N LEU A 432 -24.79 -14.83 21.83
CA LEU A 432 -25.57 -16.05 21.68
C LEU A 432 -25.82 -16.66 23.05
N THR A 433 -27.05 -17.08 23.34
CA THR A 433 -27.40 -17.74 24.60
C THR A 433 -28.09 -19.06 24.34
N VAL A 434 -27.69 -20.10 25.08
CA VAL A 434 -28.33 -21.43 25.11
C VAL A 434 -28.82 -21.65 26.53
N THR A 435 -30.14 -21.64 26.77
CA THR A 435 -30.71 -21.73 28.13
C THR A 435 -31.85 -22.75 28.20
N THR A 436 -32.06 -23.33 29.38
CA THR A 436 -33.16 -24.27 29.65
C THR A 436 -34.47 -23.54 29.97
N ALA A 437 -35.57 -23.91 29.34
CA ALA A 437 -36.90 -23.28 29.51
C ALA A 437 -37.84 -24.02 30.49
N GLY A 438 -37.32 -24.83 31.42
CA GLY A 438 -38.11 -25.70 32.30
C GLY A 438 -38.84 -25.00 33.47
N THR A 439 -39.41 -25.79 34.38
CA THR A 439 -40.11 -25.34 35.60
C THR A 439 -39.21 -25.36 36.84
N THR A 440 -39.70 -24.85 37.97
CA THR A 440 -39.11 -25.07 39.31
C THR A 440 -38.95 -26.58 39.55
N GLY A 441 -37.70 -27.07 39.57
CA GLY A 441 -37.35 -28.50 39.61
C GLY A 441 -36.43 -28.99 38.48
N THR A 442 -36.21 -28.15 37.45
CA THR A 442 -35.24 -28.42 36.37
C THR A 442 -33.82 -28.50 36.94
N THR A 443 -33.30 -29.72 37.07
CA THR A 443 -31.97 -30.00 37.59
C THR A 443 -31.36 -31.16 36.82
N GLY A 444 -30.05 -31.08 36.58
CA GLY A 444 -29.34 -32.05 35.77
C GLY A 444 -28.04 -31.50 35.23
N THR A 445 -27.44 -32.24 34.30
CA THR A 445 -26.24 -31.83 33.58
C THR A 445 -26.53 -31.80 32.09
N LEU A 446 -26.24 -30.68 31.44
CA LEU A 446 -26.32 -30.48 30.01
C LEU A 446 -24.89 -30.44 29.45
N TRP A 447 -24.64 -31.13 28.35
CA TRP A 447 -23.40 -30.98 27.59
C TRP A 447 -23.70 -30.37 26.22
N LEU A 448 -22.88 -29.40 25.82
CA LEU A 448 -22.89 -28.79 24.49
C LEU A 448 -21.57 -29.08 23.77
N ALA A 449 -21.64 -29.35 22.48
CA ALA A 449 -20.48 -29.47 21.59
C ALA A 449 -20.78 -28.82 20.24
N GLN A 450 -19.76 -28.24 19.61
CA GLN A 450 -19.82 -27.62 18.28
C GLN A 450 -21.03 -26.68 18.09
N VAL A 451 -21.11 -25.63 18.92
CA VAL A 451 -22.18 -24.64 18.83
C VAL A 451 -21.85 -23.62 17.74
N SER A 452 -22.69 -23.50 16.72
CA SER A 452 -22.43 -22.69 15.53
C SER A 452 -23.59 -21.77 15.21
N LEU A 453 -23.27 -20.56 14.73
CA LEU A 453 -24.22 -19.57 14.26
C LEU A 453 -23.66 -18.87 13.02
N PHE A 454 -24.33 -19.06 11.88
CA PHE A 454 -23.99 -18.38 10.63
C PHE A 454 -25.06 -17.36 10.24
N PRO A 455 -24.67 -16.14 9.83
CA PRO A 455 -25.53 -15.22 9.09
C PRO A 455 -25.67 -15.72 7.62
N PRO A 456 -26.39 -14.99 6.75
CA PRO A 456 -26.29 -15.24 5.31
C PRO A 456 -24.84 -15.16 4.84
N THR A 457 -24.41 -16.13 4.04
CA THR A 457 -23.04 -16.26 3.52
C THR A 457 -22.96 -15.86 2.05
N TYR A 458 -21.77 -15.50 1.59
CA TYR A 458 -21.51 -15.16 0.20
C TYR A 458 -21.94 -16.31 -0.71
N ARG A 459 -22.74 -16.00 -1.74
CA ARG A 459 -23.37 -16.98 -2.66
C ARG A 459 -24.12 -18.12 -1.95
N ASN A 460 -24.58 -17.91 -0.71
CA ASN A 460 -25.27 -18.90 0.13
C ASN A 460 -24.48 -20.21 0.35
N ARG A 461 -23.14 -20.17 0.29
CA ARG A 461 -22.30 -21.35 0.53
C ARG A 461 -22.48 -21.83 1.98
N PRO A 462 -22.76 -23.13 2.22
CA PRO A 462 -22.75 -23.67 3.58
C PRO A 462 -21.32 -23.58 4.13
N ASN A 463 -21.17 -23.38 5.45
CA ASN A 463 -19.85 -23.15 6.06
C ASN A 463 -19.07 -21.99 5.40
N GLY A 464 -19.80 -21.04 4.81
CA GLY A 464 -19.25 -20.09 3.85
C GLY A 464 -18.67 -18.82 4.45
N LEU A 465 -18.39 -17.88 3.56
CA LEU A 465 -17.65 -16.66 3.85
C LEU A 465 -18.57 -15.46 4.00
N ARG A 466 -18.07 -14.43 4.69
CA ARG A 466 -18.80 -13.21 5.01
C ARG A 466 -19.03 -12.37 3.73
N PRO A 467 -20.28 -11.98 3.40
CA PRO A 467 -20.60 -11.36 2.11
C PRO A 467 -19.90 -10.03 1.79
N ASP A 468 -19.80 -9.11 2.76
CA ASP A 468 -19.18 -7.80 2.57
C ASP A 468 -17.66 -7.91 2.36
N LEU A 469 -16.97 -8.76 3.12
CA LEU A 469 -15.54 -9.02 2.93
C LEU A 469 -15.25 -9.71 1.59
N MET A 470 -16.07 -10.69 1.18
CA MET A 470 -15.96 -11.29 -0.15
C MET A 470 -16.23 -10.28 -1.27
N ALA A 471 -17.18 -9.36 -1.08
CA ALA A 471 -17.41 -8.28 -2.05
C ALA A 471 -16.22 -7.32 -2.14
N ALA A 472 -15.57 -7.01 -1.00
CA ALA A 472 -14.35 -6.21 -0.97
C ALA A 472 -13.20 -6.92 -1.72
N LEU A 473 -13.02 -8.23 -1.53
CA LEU A 473 -12.03 -9.00 -2.31
C LEU A 473 -12.36 -9.02 -3.80
N ALA A 474 -13.63 -9.23 -4.16
CA ALA A 474 -14.06 -9.23 -5.56
C ALA A 474 -13.80 -7.88 -6.26
N ALA A 475 -13.91 -6.76 -5.54
CA ALA A 475 -13.59 -5.43 -6.06
C ALA A 475 -12.11 -5.27 -6.45
N LEU A 476 -11.19 -6.02 -5.82
CA LEU A 476 -9.77 -6.06 -6.18
C LEU A 476 -9.52 -6.76 -7.52
N ARG A 477 -10.47 -7.58 -7.98
CA ARG A 477 -10.37 -8.46 -9.16
C ARG A 477 -9.06 -9.25 -9.17
N PRO A 478 -8.80 -10.07 -8.13
CA PRO A 478 -7.56 -10.83 -8.03
C PRO A 478 -7.44 -11.83 -9.17
N ALA A 479 -6.26 -11.97 -9.76
CA ALA A 479 -5.99 -13.03 -10.72
C ALA A 479 -5.64 -14.37 -10.05
N PHE A 480 -5.17 -14.32 -8.80
CA PHE A 480 -4.85 -15.49 -8.00
C PHE A 480 -5.05 -15.26 -6.50
N LEU A 481 -5.07 -16.35 -5.74
CA LEU A 481 -5.09 -16.41 -4.28
C LEU A 481 -3.92 -17.25 -3.76
N ARG A 482 -2.95 -16.64 -3.06
CA ARG A 482 -1.89 -17.33 -2.30
C ARG A 482 -2.44 -17.73 -0.92
N PHE A 483 -2.37 -19.01 -0.57
CA PHE A 483 -2.91 -19.56 0.69
C PHE A 483 -2.28 -20.94 1.02
N PRO A 484 -2.40 -21.47 2.27
CA PRO A 484 -2.95 -20.85 3.47
C PRO A 484 -2.04 -19.78 4.05
N GLY A 485 -0.87 -19.59 3.43
CA GLY A 485 -0.09 -18.36 3.42
C GLY A 485 0.62 -18.04 4.73
N GLY A 486 1.82 -17.48 4.56
CA GLY A 486 2.60 -16.84 5.61
C GLY A 486 2.92 -17.76 6.76
N ASN A 487 3.12 -17.12 7.90
CA ASN A 487 3.48 -17.76 9.15
C ASN A 487 2.38 -18.73 9.66
N TYR A 488 1.11 -18.55 9.23
CA TYR A 488 0.02 -19.48 9.52
C TYR A 488 0.25 -20.89 8.94
N LEU A 489 0.93 -21.01 7.79
CA LEU A 489 1.32 -22.30 7.22
C LEU A 489 2.29 -23.04 8.15
N GLU A 490 3.29 -22.33 8.64
CA GLU A 490 4.45 -22.89 9.34
C GLU A 490 4.18 -23.21 10.81
N GLY A 491 3.46 -22.32 11.49
CA GLY A 491 3.34 -22.32 12.94
C GLY A 491 4.68 -22.07 13.65
N ASN A 492 4.65 -21.85 14.97
CA ASN A 492 5.88 -21.72 15.75
C ASN A 492 6.63 -23.05 15.93
N VAL A 493 5.92 -24.18 15.89
CA VAL A 493 6.43 -25.55 16.02
C VAL A 493 5.70 -26.45 15.04
N ILE A 494 6.28 -27.60 14.66
CA ILE A 494 5.72 -28.52 13.64
C ILE A 494 4.31 -29.00 14.04
N ALA A 495 4.03 -29.11 15.35
CA ALA A 495 2.74 -29.53 15.88
C ALA A 495 1.60 -28.51 15.63
N ASP A 496 1.96 -27.23 15.45
CA ASP A 496 1.04 -26.10 15.27
C ASP A 496 0.88 -25.68 13.81
N ARG A 497 1.59 -26.34 12.87
CA ARG A 497 1.51 -26.03 11.43
C ARG A 497 0.09 -26.19 10.88
N PHE A 498 -0.16 -25.61 9.71
CA PHE A 498 -1.37 -25.91 8.94
C PHE A 498 -1.35 -27.34 8.39
N ASP A 499 -2.09 -28.24 9.04
CA ASP A 499 -2.23 -29.64 8.65
C ASP A 499 -3.51 -29.83 7.83
N TRP A 500 -3.41 -29.69 6.50
CA TRP A 500 -4.56 -29.63 5.60
C TRP A 500 -5.53 -30.81 5.74
N LYS A 501 -5.04 -32.01 6.08
CA LYS A 501 -5.86 -33.23 6.27
C LYS A 501 -6.83 -33.10 7.44
N LYS A 502 -6.50 -32.26 8.44
CA LYS A 502 -7.37 -31.93 9.58
C LYS A 502 -8.39 -30.83 9.26
N THR A 503 -8.27 -30.20 8.10
CA THR A 503 -9.12 -29.07 7.68
C THR A 503 -10.21 -29.45 6.67
N ILE A 504 -10.23 -30.70 6.21
CA ILE A 504 -11.22 -31.20 5.24
C ILE A 504 -12.36 -31.95 5.94
N GLY A 505 -13.49 -32.09 5.26
CA GLY A 505 -14.65 -32.81 5.80
C GLY A 505 -15.58 -32.04 6.69
N ARG A 506 -16.44 -32.80 7.37
CA ARG A 506 -17.43 -32.26 8.29
C ARG A 506 -16.75 -31.49 9.41
N VAL A 507 -17.16 -30.24 9.62
CA VAL A 507 -16.57 -29.33 10.60
C VAL A 507 -16.58 -29.88 12.03
N GLU A 508 -17.58 -30.69 12.40
CA GLU A 508 -17.63 -31.34 13.72
C GLU A 508 -16.61 -32.47 13.91
N ARG A 509 -15.79 -32.78 12.88
CA ARG A 509 -14.68 -33.73 12.92
C ARG A 509 -13.32 -33.05 12.69
N ARG A 510 -13.27 -31.72 12.58
CA ARG A 510 -12.04 -30.96 12.45
C ARG A 510 -11.56 -30.59 13.86
N PRO A 511 -10.37 -31.02 14.30
CA PRO A 511 -9.89 -30.77 15.66
C PRO A 511 -9.55 -29.29 15.90
N GLY A 512 -9.29 -28.51 14.85
CA GLY A 512 -8.66 -27.20 14.96
C GLY A 512 -7.18 -27.31 15.34
N HIS A 513 -6.52 -26.16 15.42
CA HIS A 513 -5.15 -26.08 15.92
C HIS A 513 -4.85 -24.70 16.52
N ARG A 514 -3.73 -24.63 17.24
CA ARG A 514 -3.21 -23.36 17.75
C ARG A 514 -2.56 -22.60 16.60
N ASN A 515 -3.13 -21.47 16.21
CA ASN A 515 -2.46 -20.49 15.36
C ASN A 515 -1.39 -19.79 16.22
N SER A 516 -0.24 -20.45 16.40
CA SER A 516 0.80 -19.95 17.29
C SER A 516 1.60 -18.78 16.70
N ALA A 517 1.57 -18.61 15.39
CA ALA A 517 2.11 -17.42 14.71
C ALA A 517 1.42 -16.14 15.19
N TRP A 518 0.08 -16.16 15.31
CA TRP A 518 -0.70 -14.96 15.60
C TRP A 518 -1.45 -14.97 16.93
N GLY A 519 -1.31 -16.05 17.72
CA GLY A 519 -1.65 -16.04 19.14
C GLY A 519 -3.09 -16.43 19.50
N TYR A 520 -3.88 -16.94 18.57
CA TYR A 520 -5.27 -17.39 18.81
C TYR A 520 -5.52 -18.81 18.33
N TRP A 521 -6.74 -19.31 18.56
CA TRP A 521 -7.15 -20.66 18.17
C TRP A 521 -7.84 -20.63 16.80
N SER A 522 -7.43 -21.51 15.88
CA SER A 522 -8.13 -21.75 14.63
C SER A 522 -9.04 -22.96 14.79
N THR A 523 -10.32 -22.84 14.41
CA THR A 523 -11.23 -23.98 14.40
C THR A 523 -11.02 -24.87 13.18
N ASP A 524 -10.19 -24.46 12.23
CA ASP A 524 -10.07 -25.03 10.89
C ASP A 524 -11.42 -25.15 10.17
N GLY A 525 -12.37 -24.27 10.54
CA GLY A 525 -13.65 -24.12 9.87
C GLY A 525 -13.49 -23.55 8.48
N LEU A 526 -12.56 -22.61 8.31
CA LEU A 526 -12.00 -22.18 7.04
C LEU A 526 -10.82 -23.09 6.69
N GLY A 527 -11.12 -24.22 6.04
CA GLY A 527 -10.14 -25.22 5.65
C GLY A 527 -9.81 -25.18 4.16
N LEU A 528 -9.03 -26.16 3.70
CA LEU A 528 -8.67 -26.30 2.28
C LEU A 528 -9.88 -26.20 1.31
N PRO A 529 -11.04 -26.85 1.55
CA PRO A 529 -12.17 -26.76 0.64
C PRO A 529 -12.75 -25.33 0.56
N GLU A 530 -12.78 -24.62 1.69
CA GLU A 530 -13.29 -23.26 1.77
C GLU A 530 -12.34 -22.25 1.09
N TYR A 531 -11.02 -22.45 1.15
CA TYR A 531 -10.05 -21.66 0.37
C TYR A 531 -10.20 -21.88 -1.14
N LEU A 532 -10.34 -23.11 -1.58
CA LEU A 532 -10.54 -23.42 -3.01
C LEU A 532 -11.89 -22.88 -3.51
N GLN A 533 -12.92 -22.96 -2.67
CA GLN A 533 -14.21 -22.38 -2.98
C GLN A 533 -14.14 -20.86 -3.06
N MET A 534 -13.34 -20.21 -2.22
CA MET A 534 -13.06 -18.76 -2.29
C MET A 534 -12.45 -18.39 -3.63
N ALA A 535 -11.43 -19.13 -4.09
CA ALA A 535 -10.79 -18.89 -5.38
C ALA A 535 -11.78 -19.01 -6.54
N GLU A 536 -12.61 -20.07 -6.55
CA GLU A 536 -13.68 -20.26 -7.55
C GLU A 536 -14.72 -19.14 -7.49
N ASP A 537 -15.10 -18.70 -6.29
CA ASP A 537 -16.11 -17.65 -6.11
C ASP A 537 -15.59 -16.25 -6.49
N LEU A 538 -14.27 -16.03 -6.44
CA LEU A 538 -13.58 -14.82 -6.90
C LEU A 538 -13.14 -14.88 -8.37
N ASP A 539 -13.34 -16.01 -9.05
CA ASP A 539 -12.85 -16.27 -10.42
C ASP A 539 -11.33 -16.07 -10.53
N CYS A 540 -10.59 -16.60 -9.55
CA CYS A 540 -9.14 -16.50 -9.49
C CYS A 540 -8.47 -17.87 -9.30
N GLU A 541 -7.20 -17.96 -9.66
CA GLU A 541 -6.44 -19.21 -9.58
C GLU A 541 -5.83 -19.43 -8.18
N PRO A 542 -5.88 -20.64 -7.60
CA PRO A 542 -5.14 -20.91 -6.37
C PRO A 542 -3.61 -20.95 -6.62
N VAL A 543 -2.86 -20.35 -5.71
CA VAL A 543 -1.42 -20.51 -5.53
C VAL A 543 -1.25 -21.20 -4.17
N LEU A 544 -0.90 -22.48 -4.22
CA LEU A 544 -0.88 -23.34 -3.04
C LEU A 544 0.47 -23.28 -2.35
N CYS A 545 0.53 -22.83 -1.11
CA CYS A 545 1.69 -23.02 -0.24
C CYS A 545 1.59 -24.39 0.44
N VAL A 546 2.65 -25.21 0.35
CA VAL A 546 2.75 -26.51 1.04
C VAL A 546 3.76 -26.43 2.18
N TYR A 547 3.43 -27.03 3.32
CA TYR A 547 4.33 -27.03 4.48
C TYR A 547 5.59 -27.84 4.16
N ALA A 548 6.75 -27.20 4.21
CA ALA A 548 8.02 -27.77 3.75
C ALA A 548 8.94 -28.26 4.86
N GLY A 549 8.41 -28.57 6.05
CA GLY A 549 9.19 -29.18 7.14
C GLY A 549 10.03 -28.20 7.97
N TYR A 550 9.63 -26.93 8.04
CA TYR A 550 10.24 -25.89 8.89
C TYR A 550 9.15 -25.12 9.65
N SER A 551 9.43 -24.70 10.89
CA SER A 551 8.55 -23.87 11.71
C SER A 551 9.32 -22.74 12.39
N LEU A 552 8.63 -21.65 12.71
CA LEU A 552 9.23 -20.32 12.98
C LEU A 552 10.18 -20.27 14.18
N LYS A 553 10.10 -21.21 15.14
CA LYS A 553 11.07 -21.33 16.25
C LYS A 553 12.26 -22.24 15.94
N GLY A 554 12.49 -22.55 14.67
CA GLY A 554 13.66 -23.28 14.19
C GLY A 554 13.53 -24.79 14.20
N GLU A 555 12.35 -25.34 14.52
CA GLU A 555 12.10 -26.77 14.30
C GLU A 555 12.14 -27.07 12.80
N HIS A 556 12.87 -28.11 12.42
CA HIS A 556 13.02 -28.50 11.02
C HIS A 556 13.23 -30.00 10.89
N VAL A 557 12.88 -30.52 9.71
CA VAL A 557 12.94 -31.96 9.41
C VAL A 557 13.74 -32.20 8.13
N THR A 558 14.64 -33.19 8.18
CA THR A 558 15.48 -33.62 7.04
C THR A 558 15.48 -35.14 6.91
N GLY A 559 16.07 -35.66 5.82
CA GLY A 559 16.23 -37.08 5.54
C GLY A 559 14.90 -37.85 5.47
N GLU A 560 14.91 -39.07 5.99
CA GLU A 560 13.74 -39.95 5.98
C GLU A 560 12.52 -39.37 6.71
N ALA A 561 12.76 -38.56 7.74
CA ALA A 561 11.70 -37.93 8.52
C ALA A 561 10.91 -36.89 7.71
N LEU A 562 11.47 -36.39 6.60
CA LEU A 562 10.79 -35.43 5.71
C LEU A 562 9.75 -36.11 4.81
N ARG A 563 9.89 -37.42 4.55
CA ARG A 563 9.04 -38.17 3.60
C ARG A 563 7.53 -38.03 3.86
N PRO A 564 7.02 -38.08 5.10
CA PRO A 564 5.60 -37.89 5.37
C PRO A 564 5.08 -36.51 4.91
N PHE A 565 5.89 -35.45 5.06
CA PHE A 565 5.50 -34.09 4.64
C PHE A 565 5.52 -33.94 3.11
N VAL A 566 6.47 -34.58 2.43
CA VAL A 566 6.48 -34.66 0.96
C VAL A 566 5.24 -35.42 0.45
N GLN A 567 4.89 -36.54 1.10
CA GLN A 567 3.67 -37.28 0.76
C GLN A 567 2.40 -36.46 1.06
N ASP A 568 2.37 -35.72 2.16
CA ASP A 568 1.25 -34.83 2.48
C ASP A 568 1.03 -33.77 1.40
N ALA A 569 2.09 -33.21 0.81
CA ALA A 569 1.96 -32.28 -0.32
C ALA A 569 1.46 -32.96 -1.61
N LEU A 570 1.94 -34.17 -1.92
CA LEU A 570 1.44 -34.94 -3.07
C LEU A 570 -0.06 -35.26 -2.92
N ASP A 571 -0.46 -35.67 -1.72
CA ASP A 571 -1.83 -35.96 -1.33
C ASP A 571 -2.70 -34.69 -1.41
N GLN A 572 -2.18 -33.54 -0.95
CA GLN A 572 -2.87 -32.24 -1.01
C GLN A 572 -3.15 -31.84 -2.46
N ILE A 573 -2.16 -32.01 -3.34
CA ILE A 573 -2.31 -31.72 -4.77
C ILE A 573 -3.27 -32.71 -5.43
N GLU A 574 -3.27 -34.00 -5.05
CA GLU A 574 -4.24 -34.97 -5.54
C GLU A 574 -5.67 -34.63 -5.07
N TYR A 575 -5.84 -34.15 -3.83
CA TYR A 575 -7.13 -33.64 -3.37
C TYR A 575 -7.65 -32.51 -4.27
N ILE A 576 -6.78 -31.59 -4.68
CA ILE A 576 -7.14 -30.43 -5.50
C ILE A 576 -7.40 -30.83 -6.96
N THR A 577 -6.49 -31.60 -7.57
CA THR A 577 -6.41 -31.79 -9.03
C THR A 577 -6.82 -33.19 -9.51
N GLY A 578 -6.84 -34.17 -8.60
CA GLY A 578 -7.05 -35.58 -8.93
C GLY A 578 -8.48 -35.86 -9.39
N PRO A 579 -8.70 -36.90 -10.22
CA PRO A 579 -10.04 -37.33 -10.60
C PRO A 579 -10.80 -37.87 -9.38
N ALA A 580 -12.13 -37.83 -9.40
CA ALA A 580 -12.96 -38.34 -8.30
C ALA A 580 -12.79 -39.85 -8.02
N THR A 581 -12.05 -40.58 -8.85
CA THR A 581 -11.68 -41.99 -8.68
C THR A 581 -10.35 -42.20 -7.94
N SER A 582 -9.54 -41.15 -7.79
CA SER A 582 -8.32 -41.18 -6.99
C SER A 582 -8.65 -41.12 -5.49
N PRO A 583 -7.76 -41.60 -4.59
CA PRO A 583 -8.01 -41.56 -3.14
C PRO A 583 -8.40 -40.17 -2.63
N TRP A 584 -7.61 -39.15 -2.96
CA TRP A 584 -7.88 -37.80 -2.48
C TRP A 584 -8.87 -37.02 -3.34
N GLY A 585 -8.98 -37.30 -4.64
CA GLY A 585 -10.06 -36.74 -5.46
C GLY A 585 -11.45 -37.29 -5.07
N ALA A 586 -11.54 -38.55 -4.64
CA ALA A 586 -12.76 -39.12 -4.06
C ALA A 586 -13.12 -38.45 -2.74
N ARG A 587 -12.11 -38.09 -1.94
CA ARG A 587 -12.31 -37.32 -0.70
C ARG A 587 -12.86 -35.92 -1.00
N ARG A 588 -12.31 -35.20 -1.97
CA ARG A 588 -12.83 -33.91 -2.44
C ARG A 588 -14.28 -34.02 -2.92
N ALA A 589 -14.58 -35.07 -3.69
CA ALA A 589 -15.94 -35.35 -4.15
C ALA A 589 -16.91 -35.59 -2.98
N ALA A 590 -16.49 -36.36 -1.96
CA ALA A 590 -17.28 -36.59 -0.75
C ALA A 590 -17.47 -35.31 0.10
N ASP A 591 -16.53 -34.38 0.02
CA ASP A 591 -16.61 -33.07 0.66
C ASP A 591 -17.47 -32.06 -0.13
N GLY A 592 -18.04 -32.48 -1.26
CA GLY A 592 -19.07 -31.76 -2.00
C GLY A 592 -18.62 -31.15 -3.31
N HIS A 593 -17.37 -31.39 -3.74
CA HIS A 593 -16.85 -30.86 -5.01
C HIS A 593 -16.18 -31.96 -5.86
N PRO A 594 -16.93 -32.63 -6.76
CA PRO A 594 -16.39 -33.75 -7.53
C PRO A 594 -15.41 -33.34 -8.64
N ALA A 595 -15.52 -32.12 -9.18
CA ALA A 595 -14.64 -31.65 -10.24
C ALA A 595 -13.26 -31.25 -9.67
N PRO A 596 -12.15 -31.46 -10.40
CA PRO A 596 -10.86 -30.94 -9.97
C PRO A 596 -10.82 -29.41 -10.08
N TYR A 597 -10.05 -28.77 -9.20
CA TYR A 597 -9.72 -27.35 -9.29
C TYR A 597 -8.50 -27.14 -10.20
N PRO A 598 -8.40 -25.99 -10.89
CA PRO A 598 -7.18 -25.62 -11.60
C PRO A 598 -6.04 -25.36 -10.60
N LEU A 599 -4.82 -25.76 -10.93
CA LEU A 599 -3.62 -25.45 -10.16
C LEU A 599 -2.42 -25.38 -11.11
N THR A 600 -1.76 -24.22 -11.19
CA THR A 600 -0.51 -24.06 -11.94
C THR A 600 0.70 -23.89 -11.02
N TYR A 601 0.53 -23.28 -9.85
CA TYR A 601 1.63 -22.87 -8.98
C TYR A 601 1.56 -23.53 -7.61
N VAL A 602 2.70 -24.07 -7.17
CA VAL A 602 2.91 -24.56 -5.81
C VAL A 602 4.14 -23.89 -5.23
N GLU A 603 3.97 -23.24 -4.09
CA GLU A 603 5.03 -22.67 -3.29
C GLU A 603 5.47 -23.66 -2.22
N VAL A 604 6.76 -23.94 -2.16
CA VAL A 604 7.34 -24.95 -1.25
C VAL A 604 7.90 -24.26 -0.03
N GLY A 605 7.12 -24.23 1.05
CA GLY A 605 7.45 -23.53 2.28
C GLY A 605 6.90 -22.11 2.33
N ASN A 606 7.44 -21.31 3.24
CA ASN A 606 7.19 -19.88 3.40
C ASN A 606 8.43 -19.29 4.12
N GLU A 607 8.90 -18.12 3.68
CA GLU A 607 9.97 -17.34 4.33
C GLU A 607 11.19 -18.17 4.83
N ASP A 608 11.60 -19.22 4.09
CA ASP A 608 12.63 -20.16 4.53
C ASP A 608 14.04 -19.52 4.66
N TRP A 609 14.21 -18.23 4.37
CA TRP A 609 15.40 -17.48 4.81
C TRP A 609 15.51 -17.37 6.34
N PHE A 610 14.43 -17.61 7.10
CA PHE A 610 14.50 -17.75 8.56
C PHE A 610 15.22 -19.02 8.99
N ASP A 611 15.31 -20.03 8.11
CA ASP A 611 16.00 -21.28 8.38
C ASP A 611 17.52 -21.08 8.41
N THR A 612 18.03 -20.71 9.58
CA THR A 612 19.48 -20.56 9.82
C THR A 612 20.25 -21.88 9.81
N SER A 613 19.58 -23.04 9.78
CA SER A 613 20.25 -24.35 9.71
C SER A 613 20.77 -24.67 8.30
N GLY A 614 20.22 -24.01 7.27
CA GLY A 614 20.48 -24.32 5.86
C GLY A 614 19.74 -25.56 5.35
N SER A 615 18.78 -26.11 6.11
CA SER A 615 18.05 -27.32 5.74
C SER A 615 17.16 -27.16 4.51
N TYR A 616 16.81 -25.93 4.11
CA TYR A 616 15.99 -25.68 2.92
C TYR A 616 16.57 -26.25 1.62
N GLU A 617 17.89 -26.29 1.45
CA GLU A 617 18.51 -26.92 0.27
C GLU A 617 18.11 -28.39 0.10
N GLU A 618 18.10 -29.15 1.20
CA GLU A 618 17.70 -30.55 1.23
C GLU A 618 16.17 -30.69 1.15
N ARG A 619 15.45 -29.88 1.93
CA ARG A 619 13.98 -29.93 1.97
C ARG A 619 13.40 -29.62 0.60
N TYR A 620 13.82 -28.50 -0.02
CA TYR A 620 13.37 -28.12 -1.35
C TYR A 620 13.68 -29.20 -2.38
N ALA A 621 14.87 -29.81 -2.36
CA ALA A 621 15.23 -30.88 -3.30
C ALA A 621 14.27 -32.08 -3.20
N ALA A 622 13.91 -32.51 -1.99
CA ALA A 622 13.00 -33.63 -1.78
C ALA A 622 11.58 -33.34 -2.29
N PHE A 623 11.05 -32.14 -2.02
CA PHE A 623 9.75 -31.70 -2.53
C PHE A 623 9.79 -31.54 -4.06
N HIS A 624 10.78 -30.83 -4.59
CA HIS A 624 10.97 -30.64 -6.03
C HIS A 624 10.98 -31.98 -6.78
N ASP A 625 11.80 -32.94 -6.35
CA ASP A 625 11.96 -34.22 -7.05
C ASP A 625 10.67 -35.06 -7.02
N ALA A 626 9.91 -35.01 -5.92
CA ALA A 626 8.63 -35.69 -5.82
C ALA A 626 7.54 -35.02 -6.66
N LEU A 627 7.46 -33.69 -6.60
CA LEU A 627 6.45 -32.88 -7.29
C LEU A 627 6.66 -32.90 -8.80
N THR A 628 7.87 -32.65 -9.30
CA THR A 628 8.16 -32.66 -10.74
C THR A 628 7.98 -34.03 -11.37
N ARG A 629 8.28 -35.12 -10.64
CA ARG A 629 8.04 -36.49 -11.10
C ARG A 629 6.55 -36.81 -11.23
N THR A 630 5.71 -36.30 -10.33
CA THR A 630 4.28 -36.65 -10.26
C THR A 630 3.40 -35.68 -11.04
N TYR A 631 3.74 -34.40 -11.00
CA TYR A 631 3.01 -33.28 -11.57
C TYR A 631 3.94 -32.35 -12.39
N PRO A 632 4.52 -32.85 -13.51
CA PRO A 632 5.53 -32.10 -14.28
C PRO A 632 5.01 -30.82 -14.95
N HIS A 633 3.71 -30.55 -14.88
CA HIS A 633 3.08 -29.33 -15.42
C HIS A 633 3.01 -28.19 -14.39
N LEU A 634 3.19 -28.48 -13.10
CA LEU A 634 3.20 -27.47 -12.05
C LEU A 634 4.49 -26.65 -12.10
N LYS A 635 4.35 -25.37 -11.82
CA LYS A 635 5.46 -24.45 -11.60
C LYS A 635 5.75 -24.34 -10.12
N LEU A 636 7.02 -24.49 -9.77
CA LEU A 636 7.46 -24.48 -8.39
C LEU A 636 8.02 -23.11 -8.01
N ILE A 637 7.54 -22.60 -6.88
CA ILE A 637 8.01 -21.36 -6.27
C ILE A 637 8.89 -21.72 -5.08
N ALA A 638 10.16 -21.29 -5.12
CA ALA A 638 11.05 -21.36 -3.97
C ALA A 638 10.89 -20.10 -3.12
N THR A 639 11.12 -20.21 -1.82
CA THR A 639 10.95 -19.12 -0.84
C THR A 639 12.29 -18.54 -0.39
N THR A 640 13.40 -19.16 -0.74
CA THR A 640 14.76 -18.61 -0.63
C THR A 640 15.65 -19.24 -1.71
N PRO A 641 16.72 -18.57 -2.18
CA PRO A 641 17.57 -19.13 -3.23
C PRO A 641 18.18 -20.48 -2.83
N VAL A 642 18.04 -21.47 -3.71
CA VAL A 642 18.64 -22.80 -3.59
C VAL A 642 19.49 -23.14 -4.82
N ARG A 643 20.47 -24.01 -4.63
CA ARG A 643 21.37 -24.51 -5.68
C ARG A 643 21.10 -25.98 -6.01
N SER A 644 20.41 -26.70 -5.13
CA SER A 644 20.16 -28.14 -5.27
C SER A 644 19.30 -28.47 -6.49
N ARG A 645 18.29 -27.65 -6.78
CA ARG A 645 17.32 -27.85 -7.88
C ARG A 645 16.88 -26.51 -8.50
N PRO A 646 16.49 -26.51 -9.78
CA PRO A 646 15.89 -25.33 -10.39
C PRO A 646 14.51 -25.05 -9.78
N TYR A 647 14.08 -23.80 -9.89
CA TYR A 647 12.75 -23.34 -9.54
C TYR A 647 12.25 -22.36 -10.61
N ASP A 648 10.94 -22.33 -10.86
CA ASP A 648 10.35 -21.47 -11.88
C ASP A 648 10.30 -20.01 -11.41
N LEU A 649 9.92 -19.82 -10.14
CA LEU A 649 9.83 -18.51 -9.49
C LEU A 649 10.53 -18.51 -8.13
N ILE A 650 11.07 -17.36 -7.75
CA ILE A 650 11.46 -17.05 -6.36
C ILE A 650 10.39 -16.13 -5.75
N ASP A 651 9.93 -16.45 -4.55
CA ASP A 651 9.11 -15.54 -3.76
C ASP A 651 10.01 -14.56 -2.99
N GLU A 652 9.75 -13.26 -3.13
CA GLU A 652 10.44 -12.18 -2.44
C GLU A 652 9.45 -11.32 -1.64
N HIS A 653 9.74 -11.11 -0.35
CA HIS A 653 8.87 -10.33 0.54
C HIS A 653 9.45 -8.96 0.89
N TYR A 654 8.59 -7.93 0.95
CA TYR A 654 9.00 -6.55 1.22
C TYR A 654 8.05 -5.81 2.16
N TYR A 655 8.52 -5.51 3.36
CA TYR A 655 7.83 -4.62 4.29
C TYR A 655 8.72 -3.42 4.61
N ARG A 656 8.31 -2.22 4.17
CA ARG A 656 9.16 -1.02 4.19
C ARG A 656 8.33 0.24 4.46
N SER A 657 9.00 1.36 4.75
CA SER A 657 8.31 2.65 4.85
C SER A 657 7.77 3.10 3.49
N PRO A 658 6.76 3.98 3.43
CA PRO A 658 6.25 4.49 2.15
C PRO A 658 7.33 5.18 1.31
N ALA A 659 8.25 5.92 1.95
CA ALA A 659 9.37 6.57 1.27
C ALA A 659 10.34 5.56 0.66
N ALA A 660 10.64 4.46 1.36
CA ALA A 660 11.50 3.40 0.85
C ALA A 660 10.84 2.64 -0.32
N PHE A 661 9.52 2.48 -0.33
CA PHE A 661 8.81 1.93 -1.50
C PHE A 661 8.85 2.85 -2.71
N ALA A 662 8.63 4.16 -2.51
CA ALA A 662 8.74 5.14 -3.57
C ALA A 662 10.16 5.17 -4.17
N ALA A 663 11.20 5.18 -3.32
CA ALA A 663 12.60 5.09 -3.77
C ALA A 663 12.91 3.73 -4.44
N GLY A 664 12.25 2.67 -3.99
CA GLY A 664 12.38 1.31 -4.50
C GLY A 664 11.66 1.06 -5.83
N ALA A 665 10.99 2.06 -6.43
CA ALA A 665 10.26 1.90 -7.68
C ALA A 665 11.13 1.40 -8.85
N HIS A 666 12.45 1.49 -8.77
CA HIS A 666 13.41 1.02 -9.78
C HIS A 666 14.13 -0.28 -9.40
N LEU A 667 13.73 -0.97 -8.33
CA LEU A 667 14.45 -2.15 -7.80
C LEU A 667 14.75 -3.21 -8.87
N TYR A 668 13.76 -3.51 -9.72
CA TYR A 668 13.88 -4.56 -10.73
C TYR A 668 14.44 -4.10 -12.07
N ASP A 669 14.62 -2.79 -12.29
CA ASP A 669 15.01 -2.23 -13.60
C ASP A 669 16.35 -2.80 -14.11
N ARG A 670 17.25 -3.16 -13.18
CA ARG A 670 18.60 -3.68 -13.48
C ARG A 670 18.79 -5.14 -13.08
N ARG A 671 17.73 -5.83 -12.66
CA ARG A 671 17.78 -7.26 -12.32
C ARG A 671 18.19 -8.06 -13.55
N ASP A 672 19.14 -8.98 -13.41
CA ASP A 672 19.55 -9.83 -14.52
C ASP A 672 18.36 -10.67 -15.03
N ARG A 673 18.05 -10.57 -16.31
CA ARG A 673 16.90 -11.26 -16.92
C ARG A 673 17.14 -12.76 -17.13
N ALA A 674 18.37 -13.24 -16.91
CA ALA A 674 18.71 -14.65 -16.90
C ALA A 674 18.37 -15.37 -15.58
N THR A 675 18.10 -14.64 -14.49
CA THR A 675 17.67 -15.27 -13.22
C THR A 675 16.22 -15.78 -13.31
N PRO A 676 15.81 -16.70 -12.43
CA PRO A 676 14.41 -17.13 -12.32
C PRO A 676 13.45 -15.94 -12.18
N LYS A 677 12.20 -16.13 -12.60
CA LYS A 677 11.17 -15.08 -12.50
C LYS A 677 10.83 -14.82 -11.03
N VAL A 678 10.26 -13.65 -10.76
CA VAL A 678 9.95 -13.23 -9.40
C VAL A 678 8.44 -13.25 -9.17
N PHE A 679 8.05 -13.86 -8.05
CA PHE A 679 6.80 -13.62 -7.37
C PHE A 679 7.08 -12.68 -6.20
N VAL A 680 6.35 -11.57 -6.08
CA VAL A 680 6.40 -10.73 -4.88
C VAL A 680 5.19 -11.08 -4.01
N GLY A 681 5.31 -12.19 -3.27
CA GLY A 681 4.21 -12.85 -2.56
C GLY A 681 3.72 -12.13 -1.32
N GLU A 682 4.54 -11.23 -0.77
CA GLU A 682 4.12 -10.32 0.29
C GLU A 682 4.80 -8.97 0.15
N TRP A 683 4.01 -7.90 0.06
CA TRP A 683 4.54 -6.56 0.18
C TRP A 683 3.54 -5.57 0.74
N ALA A 684 4.03 -4.59 1.51
CA ALA A 684 3.21 -3.48 1.99
C ALA A 684 4.04 -2.34 2.58
N ALA A 685 3.69 -1.09 2.23
CA ALA A 685 4.13 0.06 3.00
C ALA A 685 3.57 0.00 4.44
N GLN A 686 4.48 0.03 5.42
CA GLN A 686 4.16 -0.09 6.84
C GLN A 686 3.87 1.28 7.47
N GLU A 687 2.71 1.84 7.18
CA GLU A 687 2.21 3.06 7.81
C GLU A 687 0.67 3.08 7.78
N GLY A 688 0.04 3.75 8.75
CA GLY A 688 -1.41 3.82 8.89
C GLY A 688 -1.98 2.62 9.65
N ARG A 689 -2.79 2.88 10.69
CA ARG A 689 -3.47 1.85 11.49
C ARG A 689 -4.97 2.13 11.60
N PRO A 690 -5.84 1.11 11.55
CA PRO A 690 -5.52 -0.32 11.30
C PRO A 690 -5.20 -0.62 9.83
N THR A 691 -5.35 0.37 8.95
CA THR A 691 -5.08 0.30 7.51
C THR A 691 -4.25 1.49 7.04
N PRO A 692 -3.58 1.39 5.87
CA PRO A 692 -2.84 2.47 5.23
C PRO A 692 -3.53 3.84 5.23
N ASN A 693 -2.74 4.90 5.39
CA ASN A 693 -3.12 6.27 5.03
C ASN A 693 -2.74 6.55 3.55
N LEU A 694 -3.00 7.77 3.08
CA LEU A 694 -2.67 8.18 1.72
C LEU A 694 -1.17 8.13 1.45
N ARG A 695 -0.31 8.44 2.43
CA ARG A 695 1.15 8.36 2.28
C ARG A 695 1.60 6.96 1.93
N ALA A 696 1.13 5.96 2.67
CA ALA A 696 1.36 4.55 2.36
C ALA A 696 0.87 4.19 0.96
N ALA A 697 -0.34 4.60 0.60
CA ALA A 697 -0.90 4.34 -0.74
C ALA A 697 -0.06 4.94 -1.88
N LEU A 698 0.56 6.12 -1.67
CA LEU A 698 1.45 6.73 -2.66
C LEU A 698 2.77 5.97 -2.79
N GLY A 699 3.34 5.50 -1.67
CA GLY A 699 4.50 4.60 -1.69
C GLY A 699 4.20 3.29 -2.42
N ASP A 700 3.08 2.65 -2.07
CA ASP A 700 2.61 1.41 -2.68
C ASP A 700 2.35 1.57 -4.18
N ALA A 701 1.72 2.67 -4.59
CA ALA A 701 1.47 2.96 -6.00
C ALA A 701 2.77 3.17 -6.78
N ALA A 702 3.73 3.90 -6.21
CA ALA A 702 5.04 4.12 -6.83
C ALA A 702 5.78 2.79 -7.03
N TRP A 703 5.77 1.92 -6.01
CA TRP A 703 6.28 0.55 -6.11
C TRP A 703 5.62 -0.24 -7.23
N LEU A 704 4.29 -0.23 -7.31
CA LEU A 704 3.53 -0.91 -8.36
C LEU A 704 3.85 -0.41 -9.76
N THR A 705 4.21 0.87 -9.94
CA THR A 705 4.69 1.34 -11.25
C THR A 705 5.98 0.63 -11.68
N GLY A 706 6.87 0.34 -10.72
CA GLY A 706 8.09 -0.44 -10.92
C GLY A 706 7.80 -1.89 -11.25
N ILE A 707 6.86 -2.52 -10.54
CA ILE A 707 6.41 -3.89 -10.82
C ILE A 707 5.81 -4.00 -12.23
N LEU A 708 4.93 -3.07 -12.59
CA LEU A 708 4.35 -2.99 -13.95
C LEU A 708 5.44 -2.80 -15.01
N ARG A 709 6.40 -1.91 -14.78
CA ARG A 709 7.50 -1.66 -15.73
C ARG A 709 8.37 -2.90 -15.97
N ASN A 710 8.53 -3.76 -14.96
CA ASN A 710 9.36 -4.96 -14.99
C ASN A 710 8.55 -6.25 -15.11
N SER A 711 7.40 -6.19 -15.79
CA SER A 711 6.46 -7.31 -15.98
C SER A 711 7.01 -8.49 -16.79
N ASP A 712 8.18 -8.33 -17.43
CA ASP A 712 8.94 -9.45 -18.00
C ASP A 712 9.60 -10.33 -16.95
N HIS A 713 9.88 -9.79 -15.77
CA HIS A 713 10.65 -10.47 -14.72
C HIS A 713 9.83 -10.71 -13.45
N VAL A 714 9.08 -9.70 -12.98
CA VAL A 714 8.10 -9.86 -11.91
C VAL A 714 6.77 -10.24 -12.54
N VAL A 715 6.33 -11.47 -12.31
CA VAL A 715 5.18 -12.04 -13.03
C VAL A 715 3.93 -12.19 -12.17
N MET A 716 4.08 -12.08 -10.85
CA MET A 716 3.02 -12.18 -9.85
C MET A 716 3.37 -11.25 -8.66
N GLU A 717 2.37 -10.62 -8.05
CA GLU A 717 2.48 -9.84 -6.82
C GLU A 717 1.18 -9.89 -6.01
N CYS A 718 1.30 -9.87 -4.68
CA CYS A 718 0.16 -9.64 -3.81
C CYS A 718 0.54 -8.89 -2.53
N TYR A 719 -0.35 -7.97 -2.13
CA TYR A 719 -0.22 -7.20 -0.91
C TYR A 719 -0.57 -8.03 0.32
N ALA A 720 0.16 -7.82 1.42
CA ALA A 720 -0.04 -8.54 2.67
C ALA A 720 0.09 -7.62 3.89
N PRO A 721 -0.66 -7.86 4.98
CA PRO A 721 -1.85 -8.70 5.10
C PRO A 721 -3.11 -8.07 4.48
N LEU A 722 -4.10 -8.91 4.14
CA LEU A 722 -5.36 -8.44 3.54
C LEU A 722 -6.28 -7.72 4.52
N PHE A 723 -6.43 -8.26 5.73
CA PHE A 723 -7.55 -7.99 6.60
C PHE A 723 -7.10 -7.62 8.02
N SER A 724 -7.82 -6.71 8.65
CA SER A 724 -7.70 -6.44 10.09
C SER A 724 -9.05 -6.15 10.72
N HIS A 725 -9.41 -6.96 11.73
CA HIS A 725 -10.49 -6.57 12.62
C HIS A 725 -10.06 -5.34 13.43
N VAL A 726 -10.89 -4.30 13.51
CA VAL A 726 -10.51 -3.01 14.14
C VAL A 726 -10.23 -3.10 15.65
N ARG A 727 -10.69 -4.17 16.31
CA ARG A 727 -10.43 -4.42 17.74
C ARG A 727 -9.16 -5.23 18.02
N ASP A 728 -8.56 -5.83 16.99
CA ASP A 728 -7.35 -6.64 17.15
C ASP A 728 -6.45 -6.55 15.92
N ASN A 729 -5.50 -5.64 16.01
CA ASN A 729 -4.57 -5.28 14.96
C ASN A 729 -3.15 -5.61 15.43
N THR A 730 -2.68 -6.80 15.08
CA THR A 730 -1.34 -7.30 15.43
C THR A 730 -0.28 -6.84 14.42
N TRP A 731 -0.66 -6.59 13.17
CA TRP A 731 0.24 -6.12 12.11
C TRP A 731 0.00 -4.65 11.73
N ALA A 732 1.10 -3.94 11.42
CA ALA A 732 1.11 -2.48 11.29
C ALA A 732 0.28 -1.90 10.16
N THR A 733 0.01 -2.68 9.10
CA THR A 733 -0.66 -2.22 7.88
C THR A 733 -1.52 -3.35 7.34
N ASN A 734 -2.73 -3.09 6.84
CA ASN A 734 -3.65 -4.10 6.31
C ASN A 734 -4.53 -3.50 5.23
N LEU A 735 -4.84 -4.26 4.18
CA LEU A 735 -5.50 -3.69 2.99
C LEU A 735 -6.95 -3.26 3.23
N ILE A 736 -7.69 -4.02 4.03
CA ILE A 736 -9.12 -3.84 4.34
C ILE A 736 -9.32 -4.00 5.86
N ALA A 737 -10.09 -3.09 6.47
CA ALA A 737 -10.48 -3.23 7.88
C ALA A 737 -11.99 -3.36 8.04
N TYR A 738 -12.39 -3.97 9.15
CA TYR A 738 -13.78 -4.30 9.44
C TYR A 738 -14.06 -4.44 10.93
N ASP A 739 -15.33 -4.31 11.28
CA ASP A 739 -15.93 -4.87 12.49
C ASP A 739 -16.95 -5.95 12.10
N GLY A 740 -17.75 -6.49 13.03
CA GLY A 740 -18.78 -7.48 12.68
C GLY A 740 -19.96 -6.95 11.83
N LEU A 741 -20.11 -5.63 11.66
CA LEU A 741 -21.21 -5.01 10.92
C LEU A 741 -20.82 -4.57 9.50
N THR A 742 -19.62 -4.03 9.31
CA THR A 742 -19.20 -3.43 8.05
C THR A 742 -17.69 -3.51 7.84
N SER A 743 -17.25 -3.12 6.65
CA SER A 743 -15.85 -3.08 6.24
C SER A 743 -15.57 -1.86 5.35
N TYR A 744 -14.31 -1.47 5.23
CA TYR A 744 -13.89 -0.41 4.31
C TYR A 744 -12.55 -0.71 3.64
N HIS A 745 -12.40 -0.21 2.41
CA HIS A 745 -11.15 -0.24 1.68
C HIS A 745 -10.21 0.87 2.13
N SER A 746 -8.93 0.55 2.31
CA SER A 746 -7.89 1.55 2.53
C SER A 746 -7.57 2.36 1.27
N PRO A 747 -6.94 3.54 1.39
CA PRO A 747 -6.27 4.23 0.30
C PRO A 747 -5.37 3.31 -0.56
N SER A 748 -4.55 2.43 0.05
CA SER A 748 -3.69 1.49 -0.71
C SER A 748 -4.52 0.48 -1.51
N SER A 749 -5.66 0.04 -0.96
CA SER A 749 -6.59 -0.82 -1.68
C SER A 749 -7.15 -0.14 -2.93
N TYR A 750 -7.54 1.14 -2.81
CA TYR A 750 -7.98 1.91 -3.96
C TYR A 750 -6.86 2.20 -4.97
N ALA A 751 -5.63 2.44 -4.51
CA ALA A 751 -4.48 2.61 -5.41
C ALA A 751 -4.20 1.33 -6.23
N GLN A 752 -4.26 0.16 -5.59
CA GLN A 752 -4.17 -1.14 -6.26
C GLN A 752 -5.29 -1.34 -7.26
N GLN A 753 -6.56 -1.10 -6.86
CA GLN A 753 -7.70 -1.19 -7.77
C GLN A 753 -7.50 -0.28 -8.98
N LEU A 754 -7.11 0.97 -8.76
CA LEU A 754 -6.88 1.95 -9.81
C LEU A 754 -5.83 1.48 -10.84
N LEU A 755 -4.65 1.05 -10.37
CA LEU A 755 -3.56 0.60 -11.26
C LEU A 755 -3.83 -0.76 -11.92
N ARG A 756 -4.58 -1.64 -11.26
CA ARG A 756 -4.98 -2.95 -11.83
C ARG A 756 -6.12 -2.82 -12.85
N THR A 757 -7.03 -1.87 -12.64
CA THR A 757 -8.22 -1.68 -13.50
C THR A 757 -7.99 -0.78 -14.69
N HIS A 758 -7.04 0.14 -14.59
CA HIS A 758 -6.70 1.09 -15.63
C HIS A 758 -5.28 0.82 -16.13
N ARG A 759 -5.08 -0.38 -16.68
CA ARG A 759 -3.85 -0.78 -17.38
C ARG A 759 -4.16 -1.47 -18.69
N GLY A 760 -3.21 -1.39 -19.61
CA GLY A 760 -3.11 -2.24 -20.77
C GLY A 760 -2.34 -3.53 -20.49
N ASP A 761 -2.03 -4.24 -21.57
CA ASP A 761 -1.27 -5.49 -21.55
C ASP A 761 0.14 -5.33 -22.11
N THR A 762 0.51 -4.16 -22.60
CA THR A 762 1.85 -3.89 -23.14
C THR A 762 2.44 -2.67 -22.45
N VAL A 763 3.59 -2.80 -21.79
CA VAL A 763 4.31 -1.66 -21.21
C VAL A 763 4.90 -0.81 -22.33
N LEU A 764 4.85 0.52 -22.20
CA LEU A 764 5.54 1.44 -23.09
C LEU A 764 6.69 2.13 -22.35
N PRO A 765 7.89 2.27 -22.96
CA PRO A 765 8.96 3.08 -22.42
C PRO A 765 8.45 4.46 -22.03
N THR A 766 8.60 4.78 -20.76
CA THR A 766 8.12 6.01 -20.15
C THR A 766 9.31 6.66 -19.46
N GLU A 767 9.65 7.88 -19.86
CA GLU A 767 10.75 8.65 -19.31
C GLU A 767 10.21 9.89 -18.61
N VAL A 768 10.62 10.07 -17.36
CA VAL A 768 10.28 11.24 -16.54
C VAL A 768 11.53 12.09 -16.40
N ARG A 769 11.49 13.31 -16.93
CA ARG A 769 12.62 14.26 -16.92
C ARG A 769 12.27 15.49 -16.11
N ALA A 770 13.22 15.96 -15.30
CA ALA A 770 13.08 17.16 -14.46
C ALA A 770 11.85 17.13 -13.55
N LEU A 771 11.52 15.94 -13.04
CA LEU A 771 10.35 15.65 -12.22
C LEU A 771 10.73 14.67 -11.10
N PRO A 772 11.70 15.01 -10.25
CA PRO A 772 12.09 14.13 -9.16
C PRO A 772 10.90 13.94 -8.19
N GLY A 773 10.79 12.72 -7.67
CA GLY A 773 9.65 12.30 -6.84
C GLY A 773 8.41 11.86 -7.62
N LEU A 774 8.40 11.92 -8.96
CA LEU A 774 7.35 11.31 -9.77
C LEU A 774 7.76 9.90 -10.19
N SER A 775 6.89 8.93 -9.89
CA SER A 775 6.97 7.60 -10.48
C SER A 775 5.94 7.47 -11.59
N ALA A 776 6.32 6.89 -12.72
CA ALA A 776 5.41 6.73 -13.86
C ALA A 776 5.59 5.39 -14.57
N VAL A 777 4.48 4.88 -15.10
CA VAL A 777 4.46 3.77 -16.04
C VAL A 777 3.33 3.98 -17.03
N THR A 778 3.59 3.70 -18.31
CA THR A 778 2.55 3.71 -19.33
C THR A 778 2.32 2.30 -19.82
N THR A 779 1.05 1.93 -19.97
CA THR A 779 0.65 0.69 -20.63
C THR A 779 -0.32 0.97 -21.76
N ARG A 780 -0.32 0.11 -22.77
CA ARG A 780 -1.23 0.14 -23.92
C ARG A 780 -2.01 -1.16 -23.96
N ASP A 781 -3.32 -1.05 -24.16
CA ASP A 781 -4.17 -2.18 -24.53
C ASP A 781 -4.00 -2.39 -26.04
N HIS A 782 -3.35 -3.48 -26.45
CA HIS A 782 -3.08 -3.72 -27.87
C HIS A 782 -4.36 -3.90 -28.70
N ARG A 783 -5.45 -4.37 -28.09
CA ARG A 783 -6.72 -4.64 -28.76
C ARG A 783 -7.55 -3.38 -28.98
N THR A 784 -7.56 -2.48 -27.99
CA THR A 784 -8.38 -1.25 -28.06
C THR A 784 -7.59 -0.01 -28.44
N GLY A 785 -6.25 -0.08 -28.45
CA GLY A 785 -5.38 1.06 -28.72
C GLY A 785 -5.32 2.09 -27.58
N ARG A 786 -6.06 1.86 -26.48
CA ARG A 786 -6.08 2.75 -25.31
C ARG A 786 -4.73 2.78 -24.62
N LEU A 787 -4.31 3.97 -24.21
CA LEU A 787 -3.15 4.20 -23.37
C LEU A 787 -3.59 4.55 -21.95
N TYR A 788 -2.85 4.00 -21.00
CA TYR A 788 -3.00 4.26 -19.58
C TYR A 788 -1.68 4.81 -19.06
N VAL A 789 -1.64 6.11 -18.79
CA VAL A 789 -0.46 6.81 -18.27
C VAL A 789 -0.65 6.96 -16.78
N ALA A 790 -0.03 6.08 -16.00
CA ALA A 790 -0.07 6.12 -14.54
C ALA A 790 1.09 6.96 -14.02
N VAL A 791 0.78 7.96 -13.19
CA VAL A 791 1.74 8.85 -12.55
C VAL A 791 1.41 8.98 -11.07
N VAL A 792 2.42 8.80 -10.23
CA VAL A 792 2.34 8.94 -8.79
C VAL A 792 3.13 10.17 -8.38
N ASN A 793 2.45 11.13 -7.76
CA ASN A 793 3.07 12.31 -7.14
C ASN A 793 3.02 12.16 -5.62
N THR A 794 4.16 11.80 -5.02
CA THR A 794 4.29 11.70 -3.56
C THR A 794 4.45 13.07 -2.88
N GLY A 795 4.70 14.12 -3.65
CA GLY A 795 4.98 15.46 -3.16
C GLY A 795 3.73 16.26 -2.80
N GLY A 796 3.91 17.22 -1.88
CA GLY A 796 2.85 18.13 -1.44
C GLY A 796 2.52 19.27 -2.40
N THR A 797 3.15 19.31 -3.58
CA THR A 797 2.93 20.33 -4.60
C THR A 797 2.38 19.70 -5.88
N PRO A 798 1.38 20.31 -6.54
CA PRO A 798 0.98 19.90 -7.88
C PRO A 798 2.14 20.04 -8.88
N ARG A 799 2.26 19.11 -9.82
CA ARG A 799 3.33 19.10 -10.82
C ARG A 799 2.76 19.24 -12.23
N THR A 800 2.91 20.43 -12.80
CA THR A 800 2.56 20.70 -14.20
C THR A 800 3.63 20.15 -15.12
N THR A 801 3.24 19.28 -16.04
CA THR A 801 4.13 18.46 -16.85
C THR A 801 3.68 18.48 -18.30
N SER A 802 4.62 18.69 -19.23
CA SER A 802 4.37 18.38 -20.64
C SER A 802 4.38 16.88 -20.84
N VAL A 803 3.38 16.33 -21.51
CA VAL A 803 3.27 14.92 -21.88
C VAL A 803 3.43 14.81 -23.39
N ARG A 804 4.44 14.05 -23.83
CA ARG A 804 4.72 13.77 -25.23
C ARG A 804 4.60 12.28 -25.51
N ILE A 805 3.85 11.94 -26.54
CA ILE A 805 3.61 10.57 -26.99
C ILE A 805 4.20 10.41 -28.39
N ASP A 806 5.30 9.68 -28.48
CA ASP A 806 5.97 9.36 -29.73
C ASP A 806 5.41 8.05 -30.32
N GLY A 807 5.36 7.95 -31.65
CA GLY A 807 4.96 6.72 -32.34
C GLY A 807 3.45 6.50 -32.50
N ILE A 808 2.62 7.40 -31.98
CA ILE A 808 1.18 7.44 -32.23
C ILE A 808 0.87 8.67 -33.07
N ARG A 809 0.03 8.51 -34.11
CA ARG A 809 -0.28 9.60 -35.05
C ARG A 809 -1.24 10.63 -34.46
N THR A 810 -2.28 10.14 -33.78
CA THR A 810 -3.34 10.98 -33.21
C THR A 810 -3.76 10.44 -31.85
N ILE A 811 -4.00 11.35 -30.92
CA ILE A 811 -4.69 11.09 -29.66
C ILE A 811 -6.02 11.82 -29.75
N GLU A 812 -7.12 11.17 -29.36
CA GLU A 812 -8.42 11.81 -29.31
C GLU A 812 -8.36 13.05 -28.39
N PRO A 813 -9.02 14.16 -28.74
CA PRO A 813 -8.93 15.41 -27.99
C PRO A 813 -9.59 15.33 -26.61
N THR A 814 -10.33 14.25 -26.31
CA THR A 814 -11.00 14.00 -25.04
C THR A 814 -10.55 12.68 -24.42
N GLY A 815 -10.63 12.61 -23.09
CA GLY A 815 -10.21 11.44 -22.33
C GLY A 815 -10.67 11.53 -20.89
N ARG A 816 -10.07 10.73 -20.00
CA ARG A 816 -10.35 10.78 -18.56
C ARG A 816 -9.10 10.68 -17.72
N ALA A 817 -9.10 11.35 -16.57
CA ALA A 817 -8.14 11.11 -15.49
C ALA A 817 -8.88 10.43 -14.34
N GLU A 818 -8.37 9.27 -13.93
CA GLU A 818 -8.80 8.59 -12.71
C GLU A 818 -7.80 8.95 -11.61
N ILE A 819 -8.26 9.60 -10.54
CA ILE A 819 -7.40 10.27 -9.55
C ILE A 819 -7.75 9.79 -8.15
N LEU A 820 -6.79 9.18 -7.46
CA LEU A 820 -6.82 8.99 -6.02
C LEU A 820 -5.99 10.11 -5.37
N SER A 821 -6.61 10.91 -4.50
CA SER A 821 -5.95 12.03 -3.80
C SER A 821 -6.71 12.34 -2.51
N GLY A 822 -6.07 13.04 -1.57
CA GLY A 822 -6.70 13.50 -0.33
C GLY A 822 -6.16 14.84 0.14
N PRO A 823 -6.71 15.40 1.24
CA PRO A 823 -6.32 16.71 1.76
C PRO A 823 -4.87 16.77 2.28
N GLY A 824 -4.24 15.63 2.52
CA GLY A 824 -2.87 15.52 2.97
C GLY A 824 -2.43 14.05 3.08
N PRO A 825 -1.14 13.79 3.35
CA PRO A 825 -0.58 12.44 3.34
C PRO A 825 -1.18 11.54 4.44
N GLU A 826 -1.67 12.11 5.54
CA GLU A 826 -2.29 11.36 6.64
C GLU A 826 -3.76 10.98 6.40
N ALA A 827 -4.37 11.41 5.29
CA ALA A 827 -5.77 11.11 5.01
C ALA A 827 -6.00 9.59 4.90
N THR A 828 -7.05 9.08 5.54
CA THR A 828 -7.38 7.65 5.53
C THR A 828 -8.88 7.42 5.63
N ASN A 829 -9.32 6.20 5.31
CA ASN A 829 -10.70 5.75 5.47
C ASN A 829 -10.88 5.11 6.85
N THR A 830 -12.11 5.15 7.37
CA THR A 830 -12.47 4.56 8.66
C THR A 830 -13.84 3.88 8.58
N LEU A 831 -14.27 3.16 9.62
CA LEU A 831 -15.64 2.62 9.66
C LEU A 831 -16.71 3.72 9.61
N SER A 832 -16.44 4.88 10.23
CA SER A 832 -17.37 6.03 10.25
C SER A 832 -17.33 6.89 8.98
N ASP A 833 -16.21 6.89 8.27
CA ASP A 833 -16.04 7.56 6.98
C ASP A 833 -15.27 6.65 6.01
N PRO A 834 -15.97 5.66 5.41
CA PRO A 834 -15.33 4.62 4.59
C PRO A 834 -14.92 5.13 3.20
N THR A 835 -15.22 6.39 2.88
CA THR A 835 -15.04 6.98 1.54
C THR A 835 -14.28 8.32 1.55
N ALA A 836 -13.60 8.66 2.65
CA ALA A 836 -12.82 9.88 2.78
C ALA A 836 -11.77 10.05 1.66
N VAL A 837 -11.16 8.94 1.24
CA VAL A 837 -10.12 8.86 0.21
C VAL A 837 -10.51 7.73 -0.77
N VAL A 838 -11.12 8.13 -1.89
CA VAL A 838 -11.55 7.23 -2.97
C VAL A 838 -11.14 7.79 -4.33
N PRO A 839 -10.97 6.94 -5.37
CA PRO A 839 -10.70 7.42 -6.72
C PRO A 839 -11.88 8.22 -7.27
N ARG A 840 -11.58 9.29 -8.00
CA ARG A 840 -12.55 10.10 -8.74
C ARG A 840 -12.18 10.17 -10.21
N SER A 841 -13.19 10.21 -11.07
CA SER A 841 -13.02 10.31 -12.51
C SER A 841 -13.30 11.72 -13.01
N VAL A 842 -12.34 12.30 -13.74
CA VAL A 842 -12.41 13.68 -14.25
C VAL A 842 -12.26 13.67 -15.78
N PRO A 843 -13.11 14.40 -16.54
CA PRO A 843 -12.96 14.51 -17.98
C PRO A 843 -11.70 15.31 -18.34
N LEU A 844 -11.04 14.92 -19.43
CA LEU A 844 -9.91 15.62 -20.02
C LEU A 844 -10.30 16.16 -21.40
N ASN A 845 -9.79 17.34 -21.75
CA ASN A 845 -10.00 18.00 -23.04
C ASN A 845 -8.67 18.59 -23.52
N GLY A 846 -8.58 18.90 -24.82
CA GLY A 846 -7.38 19.50 -25.41
C GLY A 846 -6.20 18.54 -25.47
N LEU A 847 -6.48 17.24 -25.49
CA LEU A 847 -5.46 16.20 -25.60
C LEU A 847 -4.92 16.12 -27.04
N GLY A 848 -3.70 15.63 -27.16
CA GLY A 848 -3.00 15.42 -28.41
C GLY A 848 -1.79 14.51 -28.19
N THR A 849 -0.96 14.33 -29.22
CA THR A 849 0.35 13.67 -29.06
C THR A 849 1.33 14.51 -28.23
N TRP A 850 1.01 15.79 -28.03
CA TRP A 850 1.68 16.70 -27.12
C TRP A 850 0.63 17.52 -26.37
N PHE A 851 0.64 17.49 -25.04
CA PHE A 851 -0.26 18.28 -24.20
C PHE A 851 0.37 18.55 -22.84
N THR A 852 -0.24 19.41 -22.03
CA THR A 852 0.18 19.70 -20.66
C THR A 852 -0.86 19.18 -19.68
N TYR A 853 -0.42 18.58 -18.59
CA TYR A 853 -1.28 18.15 -17.49
C TYR A 853 -0.67 18.51 -16.13
N THR A 854 -1.51 18.88 -15.18
CA THR A 854 -1.10 19.15 -13.79
C THR A 854 -1.50 17.98 -12.90
N PHE A 855 -0.52 17.18 -12.51
CA PHE A 855 -0.70 16.09 -11.55
C PHE A 855 -0.90 16.67 -10.15
N PRO A 856 -2.02 16.42 -9.45
CA PRO A 856 -2.27 16.98 -8.13
C PRO A 856 -1.19 16.57 -7.11
N ALA A 857 -1.03 17.36 -6.04
CA ALA A 857 -0.27 16.94 -4.87
C ALA A 857 -0.84 15.64 -4.28
N TYR A 858 0.03 14.82 -3.68
CA TYR A 858 -0.34 13.57 -3.00
C TYR A 858 -1.34 12.72 -3.80
N SER A 859 -1.00 12.38 -5.04
CA SER A 859 -1.95 11.72 -5.94
C SER A 859 -1.39 10.51 -6.69
N VAL A 860 -2.29 9.55 -6.93
CA VAL A 860 -2.14 8.53 -7.97
C VAL A 860 -3.10 8.92 -9.09
N THR A 861 -2.56 9.20 -10.27
CA THR A 861 -3.35 9.61 -11.44
C THR A 861 -3.15 8.63 -12.58
N VAL A 862 -4.23 8.14 -13.19
CA VAL A 862 -4.18 7.38 -14.44
C VAL A 862 -4.90 8.16 -15.54
N LEU A 863 -4.15 8.67 -16.52
CA LEU A 863 -4.72 9.26 -17.72
C LEU A 863 -5.12 8.14 -18.68
N ARG A 864 -6.38 8.12 -19.08
CA ARG A 864 -6.98 7.19 -20.04
C ARG A 864 -7.12 7.92 -21.37
N LEU A 865 -6.25 7.58 -22.30
CA LEU A 865 -6.13 8.22 -23.61
C LEU A 865 -6.50 7.23 -24.71
N HIS A 866 -7.10 7.74 -25.78
CA HIS A 866 -7.46 6.95 -26.94
C HIS A 866 -6.51 7.29 -28.10
N GLY A 867 -5.69 6.31 -28.51
CA GLY A 867 -4.84 6.44 -29.69
C GLY A 867 -5.61 6.03 -30.95
N GLY A 868 -5.63 6.91 -31.94
CA GLY A 868 -6.19 6.66 -33.28
C GLY A 868 -5.19 6.04 -34.25
#